data_AF-A0A9P2ZSV5-F1
#
_entry.id   AF-A0A9P2ZSV5-F1
#
_cell.length_a   1.000
_cell.length_b   1.000
_cell.length_c   1.000
_cell.angle_alpha   90.00
_cell.angle_beta   90.00
_cell.angle_gamma   90.00
#
_symmetry.space_group_name_H-M   'P 1'
#
loop_
_entity.id
_entity.type
_entity.pdbx_description
1 polymer ?
#
loop_
_entity_poly.entity_id
_entity_poly.type
_entity_poly.pdbx_seq_one_letter_code
_entity_poly.pdbx_strand_id
1 'polypeptide(L)'
;MQVLNDRGPTVFVVTLVIIIVATVFIVLRLISKWGVSRRANADDYVVLVGWVFAVGLSVSIMIGTRVGLGAPDSGEQFTPRATHAQDTTEPVEIKPEWFTPLKKCTYAFTVLYNPSIMATKTAVLLLYYRIAAAHLFLRYASLFVMAVINIAGIVLTFIYIFQCRPIDAAFSMVDGTCIDIIALYLSSMPINVLTDLAILLLPLPILTSLRMEHREKVILVATFIVGGFATVVDVVRIVYLQEALREELLVDPSAAITATSRPPNFTYYASFSLMWSVVEVSVGIMCCCVLVLKPLVMRVMPKLLHDPQIRRHSRLFSDTSKYRYPRLWFNDLNNLDDVPSPPSITLSATAPLSPRGAELSLSESPVSPLPLRRPILPATPERSGSVDGEGETLDFFEMLANESTSPTPSDPLPPRLQTSTDRTSTLRRSTIGSNGLNTLTTQEPTQTFFDFVQVKSRVPLTQLTAKEAWWPILFVSTLDFLWGFANGLIGGLSLQIQMLLGYPPSHSLALNNAFYCAYFFGPLLVGYWVLKLVGFKATFMTGLAIYATGALSFWPSSVLRSYPGFFVSNFIIALGLSCLEVSANLFIVLAGPGQLSEARLLFAQGFYGIGNIVSPIIALTSGIDQGFLFRVQWCYLAVALFVILLALIFYYVPLSEAGDEHLESMALERFHNAGLDQGAKAFGVDPRQLVLWSGVLLVFFFESIDAVVYFWPFLFQEIRSGPEPFWDLTIGRSGLTFGRFLAAWLCFVGIPPRILLGICVLGTFLSSLLAFVVPRNTHALVLLVLINFFIAPSYPITFAMTMRGQGKHTKFAAAALVMTIASGSVWLSVVDGIQLRYPTDSLWSLLLLAIVDGISLLWPVMVSSNRVLRRWVDPKWSKHSRNEEAFNLHLDATPAPSMREMGQPEG
;
A
#
# COMPACT_ATOMS: atom_id res chain seq x y z
N MET A 1 30.76 -34.84 0.76
CA MET A 1 30.94 -34.05 2.00
C MET A 1 31.93 -32.94 1.71
N GLN A 2 31.65 -31.72 2.16
CA GLN A 2 32.62 -30.62 2.13
C GLN A 2 33.45 -30.67 3.42
N VAL A 3 34.75 -30.36 3.33
CA VAL A 3 35.59 -30.18 4.52
C VAL A 3 35.25 -28.82 5.13
N LEU A 4 34.83 -28.83 6.40
CA LEU A 4 34.41 -27.62 7.13
C LEU A 4 35.65 -26.94 7.74
N ASN A 5 36.22 -25.98 7.02
CA ASN A 5 37.37 -25.19 7.49
C ASN A 5 36.95 -24.17 8.56
N ASP A 6 37.76 -24.01 9.62
CA ASP A 6 37.54 -23.03 10.69
C ASP A 6 37.29 -21.60 10.15
N ARG A 7 36.22 -20.98 10.67
CA ARG A 7 35.76 -19.63 10.31
C ARG A 7 36.21 -18.54 11.28
N GLY A 8 36.72 -18.91 12.46
CA GLY A 8 37.11 -18.00 13.53
C GLY A 8 38.01 -16.85 13.09
N PRO A 9 39.11 -17.08 12.32
CA PRO A 9 40.00 -16.03 11.83
C PRO A 9 39.27 -15.01 10.93
N THR A 10 38.43 -15.48 10.02
CA THR A 10 37.66 -14.63 9.10
C THR A 10 36.68 -13.75 9.87
N VAL A 11 35.93 -14.33 10.81
CA VAL A 11 34.98 -13.61 11.66
C VAL A 11 35.68 -12.54 12.50
N PHE A 12 36.84 -12.85 13.07
CA PHE A 12 37.64 -11.90 13.85
C PHE A 12 38.12 -10.71 13.00
N VAL A 13 38.70 -10.96 11.82
CA VAL A 13 39.25 -9.90 10.96
C VAL A 13 38.15 -8.99 10.43
N VAL A 14 37.03 -9.54 9.94
CA VAL A 14 35.92 -8.74 9.42
C VAL A 14 35.30 -7.87 10.52
N THR A 15 35.06 -8.45 11.70
CA THR A 15 34.53 -7.74 12.89
C THR A 15 35.43 -6.57 13.30
N LEU A 16 36.76 -6.79 13.36
CA LEU A 16 37.73 -5.76 13.73
C LEU A 16 37.79 -4.62 12.71
N VAL A 17 37.84 -4.93 11.42
CA VAL A 17 37.94 -3.90 10.37
C VAL A 17 36.67 -3.03 10.34
N ILE A 18 35.47 -3.64 10.39
CA ILE A 18 34.22 -2.87 10.24
C ILE A 18 33.96 -1.93 11.43
N ILE A 19 34.25 -2.36 12.67
CA ILE A 19 34.05 -1.50 13.85
C ILE A 19 35.05 -0.34 13.92
N ILE A 20 36.29 -0.52 13.44
CA ILE A 20 37.27 0.56 13.29
C ILE A 20 36.74 1.61 12.29
N VAL A 21 36.27 1.17 11.12
CA VAL A 21 35.72 2.08 10.10
C VAL A 21 34.50 2.83 10.64
N ALA A 22 33.54 2.15 11.27
CA ALA A 22 32.36 2.80 11.87
C ALA A 22 32.74 3.84 12.94
N THR A 23 33.77 3.55 13.75
CA THR A 23 34.28 4.49 14.76
C THR A 23 34.86 5.75 14.13
N VAL A 24 35.59 5.64 13.01
CA VAL A 24 36.08 6.81 12.25
C VAL A 24 34.91 7.69 11.75
N PHE A 25 33.85 7.08 11.22
CA PHE A 25 32.67 7.83 10.77
C PHE A 25 31.93 8.56 11.91
N ILE A 26 31.83 7.95 13.09
CA ILE A 26 31.29 8.61 14.30
C ILE A 26 32.15 9.82 14.69
N VAL A 27 33.48 9.66 14.76
CA VAL A 27 34.39 10.77 15.09
C VAL A 27 34.27 11.92 14.08
N LEU A 28 34.18 11.62 12.78
CA LEU A 28 33.95 12.62 11.73
C LEU A 28 32.59 13.34 11.89
N ARG A 29 31.52 12.63 12.28
CA ARG A 29 30.21 13.23 12.58
C ARG A 29 30.31 14.21 13.76
N LEU A 30 30.94 13.81 14.85
CA LEU A 30 31.11 14.65 16.05
C LEU A 30 31.93 15.90 15.74
N ILE A 31 33.03 15.78 14.98
CA ILE A 31 33.82 16.94 14.52
C ILE A 31 32.98 17.88 13.65
N SER A 32 32.18 17.34 12.71
CA SER A 32 31.27 18.12 11.87
C SER A 32 30.22 18.88 12.69
N LYS A 33 29.54 18.21 13.63
CA LYS A 33 28.41 18.76 14.39
C LYS A 33 28.81 19.64 15.57
N TRP A 34 29.70 19.15 16.43
CA TRP A 34 30.09 19.85 17.65
C TRP A 34 31.22 20.85 17.37
N GLY A 35 32.19 20.48 16.53
CA GLY A 35 33.32 21.34 16.16
C GLY A 35 32.96 22.42 15.14
N VAL A 36 32.47 22.02 13.96
CA VAL A 36 32.22 22.96 12.84
C VAL A 36 30.86 23.65 12.98
N SER A 37 29.77 22.90 13.18
CA SER A 37 28.41 23.47 13.24
C SER A 37 28.01 23.99 14.63
N ARG A 38 28.76 23.65 15.69
CA ARG A 38 28.47 23.99 17.10
C ARG A 38 27.02 23.75 17.55
N ARG A 39 26.36 22.71 17.03
CA ARG A 39 24.96 22.36 17.35
C ARG A 39 24.83 20.86 17.61
N ALA A 40 24.73 20.48 18.89
CA ALA A 40 24.44 19.10 19.32
C ALA A 40 22.93 18.83 19.26
N ASN A 41 22.54 17.63 18.80
CA ASN A 41 21.14 17.27 18.54
C ASN A 41 20.83 15.89 19.11
N ALA A 42 19.55 15.56 19.30
CA ALA A 42 19.14 14.26 19.84
C ALA A 42 19.65 13.07 19.01
N ASP A 43 19.68 13.20 17.67
CA ASP A 43 20.23 12.17 16.76
C ASP A 43 21.72 11.89 16.99
N ASP A 44 22.51 12.88 17.40
CA ASP A 44 23.94 12.73 17.68
C ASP A 44 24.19 11.94 18.99
N TYR A 45 23.32 12.08 19.99
CA TYR A 45 23.42 11.31 21.24
C TYR A 45 22.93 9.87 21.05
N VAL A 46 21.83 9.66 20.32
CA VAL A 46 21.27 8.31 20.09
C VAL A 46 22.22 7.46 19.24
N VAL A 47 22.88 8.03 18.22
CA VAL A 47 23.87 7.28 17.42
C VAL A 47 25.12 6.94 18.23
N LEU A 48 25.52 7.78 19.19
CA LEU A 48 26.64 7.50 20.10
C LEU A 48 26.32 6.33 21.05
N VAL A 49 25.09 6.28 21.59
CA VAL A 49 24.61 5.14 22.39
C VAL A 49 24.58 3.86 21.56
N GLY A 50 24.10 3.92 20.31
CA GLY A 50 24.15 2.80 19.37
C GLY A 50 25.57 2.28 19.12
N TRP A 51 26.53 3.20 18.92
CA TRP A 51 27.95 2.87 18.75
C TRP A 51 28.58 2.21 19.99
N VAL A 52 28.24 2.65 21.21
CA VAL A 52 28.72 1.98 22.44
C VAL A 52 28.26 0.52 22.50
N PHE A 53 26.99 0.24 22.16
CA PHE A 53 26.50 -1.13 22.04
C PHE A 53 27.17 -1.91 20.89
N ALA A 54 27.46 -1.24 19.76
CA ALA A 54 28.15 -1.84 18.61
C ALA A 54 29.60 -2.25 18.95
N VAL A 55 30.31 -1.48 19.77
CA VAL A 55 31.62 -1.87 20.31
C VAL A 55 31.47 -3.08 21.24
N GLY A 56 30.49 -3.08 22.15
CA GLY A 56 30.25 -4.19 23.08
C GLY A 56 29.96 -5.53 22.38
N LEU A 57 29.08 -5.54 21.37
CA LEU A 57 28.79 -6.75 20.60
C LEU A 57 29.98 -7.21 19.74
N SER A 58 30.77 -6.28 19.20
CA SER A 58 31.99 -6.60 18.43
C SER A 58 33.05 -7.26 19.31
N VAL A 59 33.30 -6.70 20.51
CA VAL A 59 34.23 -7.28 21.50
C VAL A 59 33.76 -8.67 21.94
N SER A 60 32.45 -8.87 22.14
CA SER A 60 31.89 -10.17 22.53
C SER A 60 32.17 -11.25 21.47
N ILE A 61 32.02 -10.94 20.18
CA ILE A 61 32.38 -11.86 19.08
C ILE A 61 33.90 -12.09 19.01
N MET A 62 34.71 -11.04 19.12
CA MET A 62 36.18 -11.15 19.06
C MET A 62 36.79 -11.98 20.22
N ILE A 63 36.14 -12.01 21.38
CA ILE A 63 36.47 -12.94 22.47
C ILE A 63 35.97 -14.33 22.11
N GLY A 64 34.73 -14.46 21.63
CA GLY A 64 34.13 -15.71 21.16
C GLY A 64 35.01 -16.49 20.19
N THR A 65 35.58 -15.84 19.16
CA THR A 65 36.44 -16.51 18.16
C THR A 65 37.75 -17.05 18.73
N ARG A 66 38.16 -16.61 19.94
CA ARG A 66 39.32 -17.17 20.67
C ARG A 66 38.96 -18.37 21.55
N VAL A 67 37.66 -18.64 21.74
CA VAL A 67 37.13 -19.74 22.56
C VAL A 67 36.22 -20.67 21.72
N GLY A 68 36.57 -20.88 20.45
CA GLY A 68 35.93 -21.86 19.56
C GLY A 68 34.78 -21.34 18.69
N LEU A 69 34.42 -20.05 18.73
CA LEU A 69 33.37 -19.54 17.83
C LEU A 69 33.83 -19.56 16.36
N GLY A 70 33.23 -20.43 15.57
CA GLY A 70 33.57 -20.65 14.15
C GLY A 70 34.34 -21.93 13.87
N ALA A 71 34.73 -22.70 14.89
CA ALA A 71 35.21 -24.07 14.74
C ALA A 71 34.04 -25.05 14.54
N PRO A 72 34.22 -26.16 13.79
CA PRO A 72 33.26 -27.27 13.77
C PRO A 72 33.28 -28.02 15.12
N ASP A 73 32.14 -28.56 15.53
CA ASP A 73 31.99 -29.24 16.83
C ASP A 73 32.40 -30.73 16.77
N SER A 74 32.47 -31.33 15.58
CA SER A 74 32.60 -32.79 15.40
C SER A 74 34.04 -33.28 15.20
N GLY A 75 34.60 -33.92 16.23
CA GLY A 75 35.76 -34.82 16.11
C GLY A 75 35.42 -36.21 15.55
N GLU A 76 34.14 -36.55 15.37
CA GLU A 76 33.73 -37.89 14.92
C GLU A 76 33.71 -38.03 13.39
N GLN A 77 34.83 -38.52 12.87
CA GLN A 77 35.06 -38.79 11.46
C GLN A 77 34.33 -40.08 11.01
N PHE A 78 33.11 -39.96 10.48
CA PHE A 78 32.43 -41.08 9.80
C PHE A 78 33.09 -41.37 8.42
N THR A 79 34.27 -42.00 8.44
CA THR A 79 34.96 -42.47 7.22
C THR A 79 34.98 -43.99 7.11
N PRO A 80 34.33 -44.58 6.10
CA PRO A 80 34.63 -45.94 5.70
C PRO A 80 35.93 -45.99 4.88
N ARG A 81 37.02 -46.48 5.49
CA ARG A 81 38.12 -47.24 4.86
C ARG A 81 39.00 -46.54 3.79
N ALA A 82 40.16 -46.02 4.20
CA ALA A 82 41.47 -46.03 3.49
C ALA A 82 42.53 -45.34 4.39
N THR A 83 43.52 -46.02 4.98
CA THR A 83 44.85 -46.38 4.44
C THR A 83 45.73 -45.21 3.95
N HIS A 84 46.93 -45.12 4.54
CA HIS A 84 48.09 -44.26 4.24
C HIS A 84 48.12 -42.81 4.77
N ALA A 85 48.75 -42.71 5.94
CA ALA A 85 49.94 -41.89 6.20
C ALA A 85 49.87 -40.35 6.07
N GLN A 86 49.99 -39.72 7.25
CA GLN A 86 50.95 -38.65 7.52
C GLN A 86 50.64 -37.26 6.94
N ASP A 87 49.58 -36.65 7.49
CA ASP A 87 49.64 -35.22 7.83
C ASP A 87 49.03 -35.01 9.22
N THR A 88 49.76 -34.33 10.12
CA THR A 88 49.36 -34.17 11.53
C THR A 88 48.73 -32.81 11.77
N THR A 89 47.47 -32.67 11.38
CA THR A 89 46.57 -31.62 11.88
C THR A 89 45.56 -32.23 12.83
N GLU A 90 45.65 -31.88 14.11
CA GLU A 90 44.70 -32.34 15.14
C GLU A 90 43.27 -31.89 14.79
N PRO A 91 42.24 -32.74 14.95
CA PRO A 91 40.86 -32.30 14.82
C PRO A 91 40.54 -31.30 15.92
N VAL A 92 40.02 -30.12 15.54
CA VAL A 92 39.71 -29.03 16.48
C VAL A 92 38.40 -29.35 17.22
N GLU A 93 38.49 -30.20 18.24
CA GLU A 93 37.40 -30.47 19.16
C GLU A 93 37.25 -29.31 20.16
N ILE A 94 36.04 -28.80 20.37
CA ILE A 94 35.82 -27.68 21.32
C ILE A 94 36.12 -28.16 22.74
N LYS A 95 37.19 -27.61 23.32
CA LYS A 95 37.62 -27.98 24.68
C LYS A 95 36.51 -27.74 25.71
N PRO A 96 36.33 -28.62 26.71
CA PRO A 96 35.28 -28.47 27.72
C PRO A 96 35.40 -27.19 28.55
N GLU A 97 36.62 -26.65 28.70
CA GLU A 97 36.90 -25.34 29.31
C GLU A 97 36.28 -24.15 28.55
N TRP A 98 36.00 -24.28 27.25
CA TRP A 98 35.53 -23.17 26.41
C TRP A 98 34.01 -23.01 26.38
N PHE A 99 33.22 -24.02 26.75
CA PHE A 99 31.74 -23.94 26.70
C PHE A 99 31.16 -22.79 27.54
N THR A 100 31.68 -22.56 28.75
CA THR A 100 31.20 -21.48 29.64
C THR A 100 31.53 -20.08 29.11
N PRO A 101 32.79 -19.73 28.76
CA PRO A 101 33.08 -18.43 28.16
C PRO A 101 32.38 -18.23 26.80
N LEU A 102 32.24 -19.28 25.99
CA LEU A 102 31.49 -19.23 24.73
C LEU A 102 30.01 -18.87 24.97
N LYS A 103 29.32 -19.57 25.89
CA LYS A 103 27.94 -19.22 26.30
C LYS A 103 27.81 -17.76 26.74
N LYS A 104 28.73 -17.28 27.58
CA LYS A 104 28.76 -15.88 28.05
C LYS A 104 28.93 -14.88 26.90
N CYS A 105 29.82 -15.15 25.95
CA CYS A 105 30.03 -14.28 24.78
C CYS A 105 28.81 -14.25 23.86
N THR A 106 28.18 -15.40 23.59
CA THR A 106 26.95 -15.47 22.79
C THR A 106 25.77 -14.75 23.47
N TYR A 107 25.59 -14.92 24.79
CA TYR A 107 24.54 -14.20 25.54
C TYR A 107 24.76 -12.68 25.56
N ALA A 108 26.01 -12.24 25.78
CA ALA A 108 26.36 -10.83 25.71
C ALA A 108 26.06 -10.24 24.31
N PHE A 109 26.39 -10.97 23.24
CA PHE A 109 26.05 -10.55 21.89
C PHE A 109 24.53 -10.40 21.68
N THR A 110 23.71 -11.41 22.01
CA THR A 110 22.28 -11.40 21.69
C THR A 110 21.52 -10.29 22.43
N VAL A 111 21.92 -10.01 23.68
CA VAL A 111 21.38 -8.91 24.49
C VAL A 111 21.80 -7.53 23.96
N LEU A 112 23.04 -7.37 23.47
CA LEU A 112 23.56 -6.08 22.99
C LEU A 112 23.15 -5.73 21.55
N TYR A 113 22.87 -6.74 20.71
CA TYR A 113 22.50 -6.56 19.31
C TYR A 113 21.22 -5.73 19.13
N ASN A 114 20.11 -6.10 19.79
CA ASN A 114 18.80 -5.43 19.62
C ASN A 114 18.82 -3.94 20.04
N PRO A 115 19.40 -3.54 21.19
CA PRO A 115 19.57 -2.13 21.53
C PRO A 115 20.44 -1.35 20.52
N SER A 116 21.49 -1.97 19.99
CA SER A 116 22.41 -1.32 19.04
C SER A 116 21.74 -0.99 17.70
N ILE A 117 21.02 -1.97 17.12
CA ILE A 117 20.28 -1.76 15.87
C ILE A 117 19.11 -0.78 16.07
N MET A 118 18.36 -0.91 17.18
CA MET A 118 17.25 -0.01 17.51
C MET A 118 17.70 1.45 17.65
N ALA A 119 18.81 1.70 18.37
CA ALA A 119 19.38 3.04 18.49
C ALA A 119 19.85 3.58 17.13
N THR A 120 20.51 2.76 16.32
CA THR A 120 20.98 3.13 14.98
C THR A 120 19.82 3.56 14.06
N LYS A 121 18.76 2.74 13.98
CA LYS A 121 17.56 3.07 13.20
C LYS A 121 16.83 4.32 13.73
N THR A 122 16.76 4.48 15.06
CA THR A 122 16.15 5.65 15.71
C THR A 122 16.91 6.95 15.40
N ALA A 123 18.25 6.93 15.36
CA ALA A 123 19.04 8.09 14.99
C ALA A 123 18.79 8.57 13.55
N VAL A 124 18.58 7.64 12.60
CA VAL A 124 18.20 7.96 11.21
C VAL A 124 16.80 8.58 11.16
N LEU A 125 15.83 8.04 11.91
CA LEU A 125 14.46 8.57 11.93
C LEU A 125 14.33 9.93 12.62
N LEU A 126 15.14 10.21 13.64
CA LEU A 126 15.25 11.55 14.24
C LEU A 126 15.80 12.58 13.25
N LEU A 127 16.79 12.18 12.43
CA LEU A 127 17.31 13.02 11.34
C LEU A 127 16.22 13.29 10.28
N TYR A 128 15.48 12.28 9.86
CA TYR A 128 14.36 12.45 8.89
C TYR A 128 13.22 13.29 9.46
N TYR A 129 12.81 13.08 10.71
CA TYR A 129 11.80 13.89 11.40
C TYR A 129 12.17 15.37 11.43
N ARG A 130 13.47 15.69 11.59
CA ARG A 130 13.98 17.07 11.55
C ARG A 130 13.94 17.66 10.13
N ILE A 131 14.35 16.90 9.12
CA ILE A 131 14.29 17.33 7.71
C ILE A 131 12.83 17.53 7.27
N ALA A 132 11.89 16.80 7.85
CA ALA A 132 10.45 16.86 7.58
C ALA A 132 9.73 18.14 8.04
N ALA A 133 10.42 19.21 8.44
CA ALA A 133 9.82 20.41 9.04
C ALA A 133 8.66 21.01 8.22
N ALA A 134 8.75 20.98 6.88
CA ALA A 134 7.71 21.48 5.98
C ALA A 134 6.63 20.44 5.58
N HIS A 135 6.85 19.14 5.83
CA HIS A 135 6.00 18.06 5.34
C HIS A 135 5.40 17.24 6.49
N LEU A 136 4.19 17.61 6.91
CA LEU A 136 3.43 16.95 7.98
C LEU A 136 3.35 15.42 7.81
N PHE A 137 3.12 14.93 6.58
CA PHE A 137 3.09 13.50 6.28
C PHE A 137 4.39 12.79 6.66
N LEU A 138 5.55 13.30 6.21
CA LEU A 138 6.85 12.72 6.51
C LEU A 138 7.15 12.77 8.01
N ARG A 139 6.73 13.85 8.69
CA ARG A 139 6.92 14.03 10.12
C ARG A 139 6.14 13.00 10.95
N TYR A 140 4.85 12.79 10.64
CA TYR A 140 4.04 11.77 11.31
C TYR A 140 4.47 10.34 10.93
N ALA A 141 4.83 10.08 9.66
CA ALA A 141 5.35 8.78 9.24
C ALA A 141 6.65 8.42 9.97
N SER A 142 7.59 9.38 10.09
CA SER A 142 8.85 9.17 10.81
C SER A 142 8.61 8.88 12.30
N LEU A 143 7.66 9.59 12.93
CA LEU A 143 7.26 9.36 14.32
C LEU A 143 6.64 7.96 14.51
N PHE A 144 5.77 7.52 13.59
CA PHE A 144 5.14 6.21 13.62
C PHE A 144 6.15 5.08 13.47
N VAL A 145 7.01 5.12 12.45
CA VAL A 145 8.05 4.10 12.23
C VAL A 145 9.04 4.05 13.41
N MET A 146 9.39 5.21 13.98
CA MET A 146 10.23 5.29 15.18
C MET A 146 9.57 4.64 16.41
N ALA A 147 8.27 4.85 16.62
CA ALA A 147 7.53 4.19 17.70
C ALA A 147 7.50 2.67 17.52
N VAL A 148 7.21 2.18 16.31
CA VAL A 148 7.19 0.74 15.99
C VAL A 148 8.54 0.10 16.26
N ILE A 149 9.64 0.70 15.81
CA ILE A 149 11.01 0.18 15.99
C ILE A 149 11.39 0.12 17.47
N ASN A 150 11.08 1.15 18.26
CA ASN A 150 11.43 1.16 19.68
C ASN A 150 10.57 0.17 20.48
N ILE A 151 9.27 0.06 20.20
CA ILE A 151 8.41 -0.93 20.87
C ILE A 151 8.87 -2.36 20.53
N ALA A 152 9.09 -2.67 19.25
CA ALA A 152 9.57 -3.98 18.83
C ALA A 152 10.95 -4.31 19.41
N GLY A 153 11.89 -3.35 19.36
CA GLY A 153 13.25 -3.51 19.89
C GLY A 153 13.28 -3.72 21.41
N ILE A 154 12.45 -3.00 22.18
CA ILE A 154 12.31 -3.20 23.62
C ILE A 154 11.76 -4.60 23.93
N VAL A 155 10.67 -5.01 23.26
CA VAL A 155 10.06 -6.33 23.47
C VAL A 155 11.04 -7.46 23.14
N LEU A 156 11.73 -7.39 21.99
CA LEU A 156 12.76 -8.36 21.61
C LEU A 156 13.90 -8.39 22.63
N THR A 157 14.41 -7.23 23.06
CA THR A 157 15.49 -7.15 24.06
C THR A 157 15.10 -7.86 25.36
N PHE A 158 13.87 -7.68 25.85
CA PHE A 158 13.40 -8.40 27.03
C PHE A 158 13.30 -9.93 26.80
N ILE A 159 12.87 -10.39 25.63
CA ILE A 159 12.82 -11.82 25.32
C ILE A 159 14.24 -12.41 25.26
N TYR A 160 15.23 -11.70 24.71
CA TYR A 160 16.63 -12.14 24.72
C TYR A 160 17.25 -12.15 26.13
N ILE A 161 16.93 -11.18 26.99
CA ILE A 161 17.37 -11.20 28.40
C ILE A 161 16.80 -12.42 29.13
N PHE A 162 15.52 -12.70 28.94
CA PHE A 162 14.77 -13.78 29.61
C PHE A 162 14.61 -15.05 28.76
N GLN A 163 15.58 -15.34 27.86
CA GLN A 163 15.51 -16.44 26.89
C GLN A 163 15.48 -17.85 27.51
N CYS A 164 15.88 -18.00 28.79
CA CYS A 164 15.91 -19.26 29.52
C CYS A 164 15.21 -19.16 30.88
N ARG A 165 14.69 -20.30 31.36
CA ARG A 165 14.14 -20.48 32.71
C ARG A 165 14.89 -21.65 33.39
N PRO A 166 15.70 -21.39 34.44
CA PRO A 166 16.12 -20.08 34.97
C PRO A 166 17.06 -19.33 34.01
N ILE A 167 17.23 -18.03 34.25
CA ILE A 167 18.05 -17.14 33.40
C ILE A 167 19.52 -17.61 33.34
N ASP A 168 20.04 -18.12 34.46
CA ASP A 168 21.44 -18.54 34.59
C ASP A 168 21.83 -19.65 33.60
N ALA A 169 20.87 -20.46 33.13
CA ALA A 169 21.08 -21.49 32.12
C ALA A 169 21.54 -20.92 30.75
N ALA A 170 21.26 -19.63 30.48
CA ALA A 170 21.70 -18.94 29.28
C ALA A 170 23.22 -18.72 29.22
N PHE A 171 23.87 -18.48 30.37
CA PHE A 171 25.27 -18.08 30.46
C PHE A 171 26.15 -19.01 31.33
N SER A 172 25.59 -20.12 31.82
CA SER A 172 26.28 -21.16 32.60
C SER A 172 25.86 -22.57 32.18
N MET A 173 26.48 -23.59 32.77
CA MET A 173 26.16 -25.01 32.53
C MET A 173 25.16 -25.51 33.59
N VAL A 174 23.99 -24.87 33.63
CA VAL A 174 22.85 -25.24 34.48
C VAL A 174 21.73 -25.73 33.58
N ASP A 175 21.05 -26.82 33.96
CA ASP A 175 19.91 -27.33 33.23
C ASP A 175 18.71 -26.38 33.35
N GLY A 176 18.05 -26.13 32.22
CA GLY A 176 16.94 -25.21 32.11
C GLY A 176 16.28 -25.31 30.75
N THR A 177 15.03 -24.83 30.67
CA THR A 177 14.31 -24.73 29.40
C THR A 177 14.59 -23.38 28.76
N CYS A 178 15.05 -23.40 27.52
CA CYS A 178 15.39 -22.20 26.76
C CYS A 178 14.54 -22.13 25.49
N ILE A 179 14.25 -20.91 25.04
CA ILE A 179 13.80 -20.68 23.66
C ILE A 179 15.01 -20.86 22.76
N ASP A 180 14.85 -21.56 21.64
CA ASP A 180 15.90 -21.67 20.65
C ASP A 180 16.31 -20.28 20.14
N ILE A 181 17.61 -20.01 20.20
CA ILE A 181 18.23 -18.76 19.77
C ILE A 181 18.06 -18.59 18.26
N ILE A 182 18.17 -19.67 17.46
CA ILE A 182 18.03 -19.61 16.01
C ILE A 182 16.59 -19.27 15.62
N ALA A 183 15.60 -19.95 16.18
CA ALA A 183 14.18 -19.67 16.01
C ALA A 183 13.83 -18.26 16.49
N LEU A 184 14.29 -17.83 17.66
CA LEU A 184 14.06 -16.48 18.16
C LEU A 184 14.65 -15.43 17.20
N TYR A 185 15.86 -15.66 16.70
CA TYR A 185 16.53 -14.75 15.77
C TYR A 185 15.82 -14.71 14.41
N LEU A 186 15.52 -15.86 13.80
CA LEU A 186 14.71 -15.98 12.59
C LEU A 186 13.32 -15.34 12.74
N SER A 187 12.72 -15.39 13.92
CA SER A 187 11.42 -14.74 14.18
C SER A 187 11.49 -13.21 14.07
N SER A 188 12.63 -12.60 14.41
CA SER A 188 12.85 -11.15 14.36
C SER A 188 13.27 -10.61 13.00
N MET A 189 13.86 -11.46 12.12
CA MET A 189 14.40 -11.04 10.83
C MET A 189 13.43 -10.29 9.91
N PRO A 190 12.15 -10.70 9.73
CA PRO A 190 11.22 -9.97 8.86
C PRO A 190 10.94 -8.55 9.36
N ILE A 191 10.98 -8.33 10.68
CA ILE A 191 10.78 -7.01 11.29
C ILE A 191 12.01 -6.13 11.03
N ASN A 192 13.22 -6.68 11.09
CA ASN A 192 14.45 -5.96 10.75
C ASN A 192 14.48 -5.56 9.26
N VAL A 193 14.22 -6.51 8.36
CA VAL A 193 14.13 -6.26 6.90
C VAL A 193 13.07 -5.20 6.59
N LEU A 194 11.86 -5.33 7.16
CA LEU A 194 10.79 -4.37 6.94
C LEU A 194 11.18 -2.97 7.43
N THR A 195 11.76 -2.87 8.63
CA THR A 195 12.06 -1.56 9.22
C THR A 195 13.16 -0.84 8.46
N ASP A 196 14.12 -1.56 7.87
CA ASP A 196 15.09 -0.97 6.93
C ASP A 196 14.45 -0.56 5.60
N LEU A 197 13.59 -1.40 5.02
CA LEU A 197 12.84 -1.03 3.81
C LEU A 197 11.94 0.20 4.07
N ALA A 198 11.32 0.31 5.24
CA ALA A 198 10.50 1.46 5.62
C ALA A 198 11.34 2.74 5.75
N ILE A 199 12.50 2.66 6.42
CA ILE A 199 13.46 3.78 6.51
C ILE A 199 13.99 4.18 5.13
N LEU A 200 14.20 3.21 4.24
CA LEU A 200 14.63 3.47 2.87
C LEU A 200 13.52 4.08 2.01
N LEU A 201 12.27 3.62 2.10
CA LEU A 201 11.17 4.14 1.28
C LEU A 201 10.67 5.52 1.74
N LEU A 202 10.76 5.81 3.04
CA LEU A 202 10.16 6.99 3.68
C LEU A 202 10.56 8.35 3.04
N PRO A 203 11.81 8.61 2.61
CA PRO A 203 12.15 9.90 2.01
C PRO A 203 11.84 10.00 0.50
N LEU A 204 11.66 8.88 -0.22
CA LEU A 204 11.46 8.86 -1.68
C LEU A 204 10.34 9.78 -2.20
N PRO A 205 9.15 9.88 -1.54
CA PRO A 205 8.07 10.75 -2.00
C PRO A 205 8.45 12.23 -2.09
N ILE A 206 9.33 12.71 -1.21
CA ILE A 206 9.77 14.11 -1.21
C ILE A 206 10.88 14.31 -2.24
N LEU A 207 11.81 13.36 -2.32
CA LEU A 207 12.96 13.41 -3.24
C LEU A 207 12.56 13.29 -4.71
N THR A 208 11.43 12.65 -5.00
CA THR A 208 10.84 12.61 -6.35
C THR A 208 10.08 13.89 -6.71
N SER A 209 9.68 14.70 -5.72
CA SER A 209 8.98 15.98 -5.92
C SER A 209 9.92 17.18 -6.08
N LEU A 210 11.15 17.11 -5.54
CA LEU A 210 12.14 18.19 -5.56
C LEU A 210 13.07 18.10 -6.77
N ARG A 211 13.15 19.17 -7.57
CA ARG A 211 14.13 19.33 -8.66
C ARG A 211 15.49 19.72 -8.09
N MET A 212 16.24 18.74 -7.56
CA MET A 212 17.59 18.97 -7.02
C MET A 212 18.68 18.96 -8.11
N GLU A 213 19.76 19.70 -7.86
CA GLU A 213 20.96 19.68 -8.70
C GLU A 213 21.59 18.26 -8.73
N HIS A 214 22.21 17.89 -9.85
CA HIS A 214 22.70 16.53 -10.08
C HIS A 214 23.71 16.07 -9.01
N ARG A 215 24.52 16.98 -8.45
CA ARG A 215 25.50 16.68 -7.40
C ARG A 215 24.84 16.24 -6.09
N GLU A 216 23.78 16.92 -5.66
CA GLU A 216 23.05 16.57 -4.44
C GLU A 216 22.29 15.26 -4.61
N LYS A 217 21.69 15.08 -5.78
CA LYS A 217 21.00 13.84 -6.17
C LYS A 217 21.92 12.62 -6.15
N VAL A 218 23.21 12.77 -6.50
CA VAL A 218 24.20 11.67 -6.44
C VAL A 218 24.54 11.28 -4.99
N ILE A 219 24.79 12.25 -4.10
CA ILE A 219 25.10 11.97 -2.68
C ILE A 219 23.91 11.24 -2.03
N LEU A 220 22.71 11.75 -2.30
CA LEU A 220 21.45 11.16 -1.87
C LEU A 220 21.31 9.71 -2.37
N VAL A 221 21.35 9.48 -3.69
CA VAL A 221 21.26 8.12 -4.27
C VAL A 221 22.34 7.18 -3.71
N ALA A 222 23.56 7.66 -3.45
CA ALA A 222 24.60 6.86 -2.81
C ALA A 222 24.21 6.42 -1.39
N THR A 223 23.62 7.30 -0.57
CA THR A 223 23.12 6.91 0.77
C THR A 223 21.96 5.91 0.71
N PHE A 224 21.10 6.01 -0.31
CA PHE A 224 20.05 5.01 -0.56
C PHE A 224 20.62 3.65 -0.97
N ILE A 225 21.67 3.61 -1.78
CA ILE A 225 22.36 2.37 -2.17
C ILE A 225 23.00 1.70 -0.94
N VAL A 226 23.62 2.48 -0.05
CA VAL A 226 24.18 1.96 1.21
C VAL A 226 23.08 1.44 2.15
N GLY A 227 21.93 2.12 2.24
CA GLY A 227 20.76 1.61 2.95
C GLY A 227 20.21 0.31 2.34
N GLY A 228 20.19 0.21 1.00
CA GLY A 228 19.79 -1.01 0.29
C GLY A 228 20.72 -2.19 0.58
N PHE A 229 22.03 -1.95 0.72
CA PHE A 229 22.99 -2.99 1.08
C PHE A 229 22.69 -3.62 2.45
N ALA A 230 22.21 -2.85 3.44
CA ALA A 230 21.79 -3.42 4.73
C ALA A 230 20.65 -4.45 4.57
N THR A 231 19.63 -4.15 3.74
CA THR A 231 18.54 -5.11 3.45
C THR A 231 19.03 -6.38 2.74
N VAL A 232 20.11 -6.30 1.95
CA VAL A 232 20.73 -7.48 1.32
C VAL A 232 21.48 -8.32 2.35
N VAL A 233 22.19 -7.68 3.29
CA VAL A 233 22.86 -8.37 4.41
C VAL A 233 21.85 -9.14 5.26
N ASP A 234 20.67 -8.57 5.52
CA ASP A 234 19.59 -9.28 6.22
C ASP A 234 19.12 -10.54 5.49
N VAL A 235 18.87 -10.47 4.18
CA VAL A 235 18.44 -11.63 3.39
C VAL A 235 19.50 -12.73 3.40
N VAL A 236 20.78 -12.35 3.25
CA VAL A 236 21.92 -13.28 3.33
C VAL A 236 22.00 -13.94 4.72
N ARG A 237 21.77 -13.17 5.79
CA ARG A 237 21.74 -13.67 7.17
C ARG A 237 20.61 -14.68 7.40
N ILE A 238 19.41 -14.45 6.86
CA ILE A 238 18.30 -15.40 6.93
C ILE A 238 18.72 -16.74 6.31
N VAL A 239 19.32 -16.74 5.12
CA VAL A 239 19.74 -17.98 4.43
C VAL A 239 20.70 -18.82 5.28
N TYR A 240 21.77 -18.21 5.84
CA TYR A 240 22.71 -18.95 6.67
C TYR A 240 22.09 -19.50 7.96
N LEU A 241 21.22 -18.71 8.58
CA LEU A 241 20.58 -19.06 9.85
C LEU A 241 19.49 -20.13 9.68
N GLN A 242 18.85 -20.18 8.52
CA GLN A 242 17.83 -21.17 8.20
C GLN A 242 18.43 -22.51 7.73
N GLU A 243 19.64 -22.51 7.16
CA GLU A 243 20.42 -23.74 6.96
C GLU A 243 20.83 -24.35 8.31
N ALA A 244 21.21 -23.52 9.30
CA ALA A 244 21.46 -23.98 10.66
C ALA A 244 20.22 -24.65 11.28
N LEU A 245 19.05 -23.97 11.26
CA LEU A 245 17.79 -24.54 11.74
C LEU A 245 17.41 -25.85 11.03
N ARG A 246 17.74 -25.97 9.74
CA ARG A 246 17.45 -27.17 8.95
C ARG A 246 18.26 -28.38 9.45
N GLU A 247 19.51 -28.19 9.82
CA GLU A 247 20.32 -29.26 10.41
C GLU A 247 19.79 -29.68 11.80
N GLU A 248 19.35 -28.73 12.64
CA GLU A 248 18.75 -29.06 13.95
C GLU A 248 17.49 -29.95 13.79
N LEU A 249 16.63 -29.59 12.84
CA LEU A 249 15.36 -30.28 12.56
C LEU A 249 15.52 -31.70 11.98
N LEU A 250 16.71 -32.04 11.47
CA LEU A 250 17.00 -33.39 10.94
C LEU A 250 17.45 -34.37 12.03
N VAL A 251 17.86 -33.89 13.21
CA VAL A 251 18.39 -34.73 14.30
C VAL A 251 17.27 -35.22 15.23
N ASP A 252 16.34 -34.35 15.64
CA ASP A 252 15.08 -34.76 16.29
C ASP A 252 14.00 -33.67 16.14
N PRO A 253 12.86 -33.93 15.45
CA PRO A 253 11.81 -32.93 15.24
C PRO A 253 10.97 -32.62 16.50
N SER A 254 11.16 -33.38 17.59
CA SER A 254 10.34 -33.41 18.80
C SER A 254 11.09 -33.10 20.11
N ALA A 255 12.42 -33.15 20.12
CA ALA A 255 13.23 -32.85 21.30
C ALA A 255 13.08 -31.38 21.72
N ALA A 256 12.72 -31.15 22.99
CA ALA A 256 12.81 -29.82 23.58
C ALA A 256 14.29 -29.47 23.80
N ILE A 257 14.78 -28.42 23.14
CA ILE A 257 16.17 -27.95 23.27
C ILE A 257 16.42 -27.52 24.72
N THR A 258 17.18 -28.34 25.46
CA THR A 258 17.62 -27.99 26.82
C THR A 258 18.91 -27.18 26.75
N ALA A 259 19.21 -26.44 27.83
CA ALA A 259 20.43 -25.63 27.92
C ALA A 259 21.75 -26.44 27.77
N THR A 260 21.68 -27.77 27.84
CA THR A 260 22.80 -28.72 27.79
C THR A 260 22.83 -29.57 26.52
N SER A 261 21.71 -29.77 25.81
CA SER A 261 21.67 -30.46 24.50
C SER A 261 21.69 -29.47 23.33
N ARG A 262 22.85 -29.26 22.70
CA ARG A 262 22.96 -28.51 21.44
C ARG A 262 23.15 -29.46 20.25
N PRO A 263 22.61 -29.13 19.07
CA PRO A 263 22.88 -29.87 17.84
C PRO A 263 24.33 -29.65 17.38
N PRO A 264 24.91 -30.62 16.63
CA PRO A 264 26.28 -30.56 16.18
C PRO A 264 26.50 -29.40 15.19
N ASN A 265 27.67 -28.77 15.27
CA ASN A 265 28.11 -27.64 14.44
C ASN A 265 27.31 -26.33 14.60
N PHE A 266 26.47 -26.20 15.63
CA PHE A 266 25.76 -24.96 15.95
C PHE A 266 26.71 -23.75 15.98
N THR A 267 27.87 -23.93 16.63
CA THR A 267 28.91 -22.91 16.83
C THR A 267 29.49 -22.40 15.50
N TYR A 268 29.61 -23.31 14.52
CA TYR A 268 30.16 -23.07 13.20
C TYR A 268 29.21 -22.25 12.32
N TYR A 269 27.92 -22.59 12.29
CA TYR A 269 26.93 -21.88 11.49
C TYR A 269 26.53 -20.53 12.11
N ALA A 270 26.42 -20.46 13.43
CA ALA A 270 26.15 -19.21 14.13
C ALA A 270 27.21 -18.13 13.84
N SER A 271 28.50 -18.52 13.74
CA SER A 271 29.63 -17.58 13.58
C SER A 271 29.47 -16.55 12.46
N PHE A 272 28.99 -16.96 11.27
CA PHE A 272 28.73 -16.05 10.15
C PHE A 272 27.49 -15.19 10.35
N SER A 273 26.40 -15.72 10.94
CA SER A 273 25.21 -14.91 11.27
C SER A 273 25.56 -13.78 12.25
N LEU A 274 26.36 -14.10 13.27
CA LEU A 274 26.89 -13.13 14.24
C LEU A 274 27.76 -12.07 13.56
N MET A 275 28.69 -12.48 12.68
CA MET A 275 29.54 -11.57 11.89
C MET A 275 28.73 -10.59 11.03
N TRP A 276 27.77 -11.09 10.25
CA TRP A 276 26.92 -10.25 9.39
C TRP A 276 26.10 -9.22 10.19
N SER A 277 25.75 -9.56 11.43
CA SER A 277 25.00 -8.68 12.34
C SER A 277 25.87 -7.54 12.90
N VAL A 278 27.20 -7.74 13.04
CA VAL A 278 28.15 -6.63 13.28
C VAL A 278 28.18 -5.69 12.07
N VAL A 279 28.23 -6.27 10.87
CA VAL A 279 28.32 -5.52 9.60
C VAL A 279 27.08 -4.66 9.39
N GLU A 280 25.88 -5.23 9.55
CA GLU A 280 24.59 -4.53 9.49
C GLU A 280 24.57 -3.28 10.39
N VAL A 281 24.81 -3.45 11.70
CA VAL A 281 24.83 -2.37 12.69
C VAL A 281 25.89 -1.32 12.33
N SER A 282 27.10 -1.74 11.99
CA SER A 282 28.22 -0.85 11.67
C SER A 282 27.97 -0.04 10.41
N VAL A 283 27.43 -0.67 9.36
CA VAL A 283 27.04 0.00 8.10
C VAL A 283 25.86 0.94 8.31
N GLY A 284 24.88 0.58 9.15
CA GLY A 284 23.80 1.46 9.55
C GLY A 284 24.30 2.74 10.23
N ILE A 285 25.25 2.61 11.16
CA ILE A 285 25.93 3.74 11.81
C ILE A 285 26.68 4.61 10.78
N MET A 286 27.45 3.99 9.87
CA MET A 286 28.16 4.70 8.80
C MET A 286 27.20 5.47 7.89
N CYS A 287 26.10 4.84 7.44
CA CYS A 287 25.07 5.45 6.60
C CYS A 287 24.45 6.69 7.29
N CYS A 288 24.09 6.56 8.57
CA CYS A 288 23.57 7.64 9.39
C CYS A 288 24.56 8.83 9.48
N CYS A 289 25.87 8.56 9.54
CA CYS A 289 26.91 9.59 9.58
C CYS A 289 27.11 10.30 8.22
N VAL A 290 27.05 9.57 7.10
CA VAL A 290 27.22 10.13 5.75
C VAL A 290 26.19 11.22 5.43
N LEU A 291 24.93 11.00 5.82
CA LEU A 291 23.82 11.97 5.63
C LEU A 291 24.08 13.34 6.30
N VAL A 292 25.04 13.44 7.21
CA VAL A 292 25.30 14.61 8.06
C VAL A 292 26.64 15.30 7.74
N LEU A 293 27.44 14.74 6.83
CA LEU A 293 28.82 15.18 6.56
C LEU A 293 28.98 16.37 5.59
N LYS A 294 27.90 16.84 4.92
CA LYS A 294 27.94 17.97 3.95
C LYS A 294 28.73 19.20 4.45
N PRO A 295 28.56 19.72 5.69
CA PRO A 295 29.29 20.90 6.17
C PRO A 295 30.81 20.70 6.29
N LEU A 296 31.24 19.46 6.59
CA LEU A 296 32.65 19.11 6.72
C LEU A 296 33.31 18.98 5.34
N VAL A 297 32.63 18.33 4.37
CA VAL A 297 33.11 18.23 2.98
C VAL A 297 33.34 19.61 2.36
N MET A 298 32.39 20.54 2.55
CA MET A 298 32.51 21.93 2.08
C MET A 298 33.74 22.67 2.63
N ARG A 299 34.16 22.34 3.86
CA ARG A 299 35.28 23.01 4.54
C ARG A 299 36.63 22.34 4.29
N VAL A 300 36.67 21.02 4.15
CA VAL A 300 37.91 20.24 3.96
C VAL A 300 38.30 20.13 2.48
N MET A 301 37.34 20.05 1.56
CA MET A 301 37.60 19.90 0.12
C MET A 301 36.84 20.95 -0.73
N PRO A 302 37.01 22.26 -0.50
CA PRO A 302 36.34 23.30 -1.31
C PRO A 302 36.69 23.25 -2.81
N LYS A 303 37.82 22.60 -3.16
CA LYS A 303 38.26 22.36 -4.54
C LYS A 303 37.47 21.27 -5.28
N LEU A 304 36.71 20.42 -4.57
CA LEU A 304 35.91 19.34 -5.19
C LEU A 304 34.53 19.83 -5.67
N LEU A 305 34.05 20.96 -5.13
CA LEU A 305 32.79 21.61 -5.52
C LEU A 305 32.95 22.88 -6.37
N HIS A 306 34.16 23.42 -6.51
CA HIS A 306 34.37 24.59 -7.38
C HIS A 306 34.20 24.22 -8.85
N ASP A 307 33.19 24.79 -9.50
CA ASP A 307 32.96 24.56 -10.92
C ASP A 307 34.03 25.29 -11.78
N PRO A 308 34.73 24.61 -12.71
CA PRO A 308 35.72 25.26 -13.57
C PRO A 308 35.16 26.38 -14.46
N GLN A 309 33.85 26.43 -14.71
CA GLN A 309 33.25 27.39 -15.64
C GLN A 309 33.43 28.86 -15.24
N ILE A 310 33.42 29.18 -13.94
CA ILE A 310 33.60 30.55 -13.42
C ILE A 310 34.96 31.16 -13.83
N ARG A 311 35.95 30.32 -14.15
CA ARG A 311 37.28 30.75 -14.63
C ARG A 311 37.33 31.23 -16.08
N ARG A 312 36.27 31.05 -16.89
CA ARG A 312 36.18 31.58 -18.26
C ARG A 312 35.61 33.00 -18.28
N HIS A 313 34.51 33.27 -17.57
CA HIS A 313 33.94 34.62 -17.49
C HIS A 313 34.89 35.65 -16.84
N SER A 314 35.63 35.24 -15.80
CA SER A 314 36.60 36.10 -15.12
C SER A 314 37.86 36.46 -15.93
N ARG A 315 38.11 35.81 -17.09
CA ARG A 315 39.17 36.21 -18.03
C ARG A 315 38.66 37.09 -19.17
N LEU A 316 37.42 36.87 -19.64
CA LEU A 316 36.79 37.69 -20.68
C LEU A 316 36.41 39.10 -20.21
N PHE A 317 36.12 39.29 -18.91
CA PHE A 317 35.82 40.61 -18.35
C PHE A 317 37.05 41.46 -17.97
N SER A 318 38.28 40.92 -18.05
CA SER A 318 39.47 41.72 -17.73
C SER A 318 39.91 42.67 -18.86
N ASP A 319 39.41 42.47 -20.08
CA ASP A 319 39.84 43.20 -21.29
C ASP A 319 38.96 44.41 -21.68
N THR A 320 37.86 44.67 -20.96
CA THR A 320 36.93 45.78 -21.25
C THR A 320 36.87 46.87 -20.15
N SER A 321 37.74 46.81 -19.14
CA SER A 321 37.81 47.81 -18.07
C SER A 321 38.58 49.10 -18.42
N LYS A 322 38.27 49.70 -19.58
CA LYS A 322 38.58 51.10 -19.89
C LYS A 322 37.28 51.86 -20.14
N TYR A 323 36.72 52.48 -19.09
CA TYR A 323 36.41 53.92 -19.01
C TYR A 323 35.86 54.29 -17.62
N ARG A 324 36.02 55.57 -17.26
CA ARG A 324 35.78 56.20 -15.93
C ARG A 324 34.29 56.68 -15.86
N TYR A 325 33.62 56.84 -14.72
CA TYR A 325 33.60 58.02 -13.81
C TYR A 325 32.83 57.76 -12.48
N PRO A 326 32.96 58.61 -11.43
CA PRO A 326 32.56 58.27 -10.05
C PRO A 326 31.35 59.05 -9.43
N ARG A 327 30.74 58.40 -8.41
CA ARG A 327 29.94 58.85 -7.25
C ARG A 327 29.53 60.33 -7.06
N LEU A 328 28.25 60.56 -6.73
CA LEU A 328 27.62 61.56 -5.80
C LEU A 328 26.09 61.26 -5.76
N TRP A 329 25.25 61.55 -4.75
CA TRP A 329 25.38 61.75 -3.29
C TRP A 329 24.02 61.39 -2.64
N PHE A 330 23.92 61.39 -1.30
CA PHE A 330 22.71 61.02 -0.53
C PHE A 330 21.85 62.23 -0.13
N ASN A 331 20.65 61.92 0.38
CA ASN A 331 19.77 62.69 1.28
C ASN A 331 18.64 63.62 0.76
N ASP A 332 17.62 63.66 1.63
CA ASP A 332 16.54 64.62 1.84
C ASP A 332 15.44 64.78 0.77
N LEU A 333 14.22 64.37 1.16
CA LEU A 333 13.01 65.22 1.11
C LEU A 333 11.83 64.53 1.83
N ASN A 334 11.79 64.66 3.16
CA ASN A 334 10.51 64.75 3.86
C ASN A 334 10.01 66.18 3.68
N ASN A 335 8.87 66.39 3.00
CA ASN A 335 7.93 67.46 3.33
C ASN A 335 6.57 67.24 2.64
N LEU A 336 5.55 67.80 3.27
CA LEU A 336 4.12 67.60 3.02
C LEU A 336 3.53 68.63 2.04
N ASP A 337 2.28 68.35 1.65
CA ASP A 337 1.25 69.27 1.17
C ASP A 337 1.46 70.01 -0.17
N ASP A 338 0.66 69.65 -1.18
CA ASP A 338 -0.42 70.52 -1.66
C ASP A 338 -1.36 69.84 -2.69
N VAL A 339 -2.62 70.31 -2.76
CA VAL A 339 -3.73 69.83 -3.62
C VAL A 339 -4.27 71.06 -4.37
N PRO A 340 -4.44 71.06 -5.72
CA PRO A 340 -5.78 70.75 -6.25
C PRO A 340 -5.92 70.17 -7.69
N SER A 341 -7.08 69.51 -7.84
CA SER A 341 -7.96 69.13 -8.99
C SER A 341 -7.74 69.61 -10.46
N PRO A 342 -8.34 68.90 -11.47
CA PRO A 342 -7.97 68.92 -12.90
C PRO A 342 -8.78 69.93 -13.76
N PRO A 343 -8.58 70.04 -15.10
CA PRO A 343 -9.43 69.25 -16.04
C PRO A 343 -8.91 68.94 -17.49
N SER A 344 -9.36 67.80 -18.05
CA SER A 344 -9.96 67.58 -19.39
C SER A 344 -9.32 67.94 -20.77
N ILE A 345 -9.50 67.00 -21.73
CA ILE A 345 -10.11 67.15 -23.09
C ILE A 345 -9.26 67.23 -24.41
N THR A 346 -9.50 66.24 -25.32
CA THR A 346 -9.43 66.23 -26.83
C THR A 346 -8.11 66.41 -27.61
N LEU A 347 -7.95 66.07 -28.92
CA LEU A 347 -8.44 65.01 -29.87
C LEU A 347 -7.77 65.25 -31.27
N SER A 348 -7.60 64.22 -32.12
CA SER A 348 -7.35 64.27 -33.62
C SER A 348 -5.99 64.78 -34.15
N ALA A 349 -5.52 64.52 -35.41
CA ALA A 349 -5.69 63.42 -36.39
C ALA A 349 -4.79 63.62 -37.66
N THR A 350 -4.83 62.65 -38.61
CA THR A 350 -4.55 62.72 -40.09
C THR A 350 -3.14 62.46 -40.70
N ALA A 351 -3.15 61.82 -41.89
CA ALA A 351 -2.05 61.47 -42.83
C ALA A 351 -2.18 62.29 -44.16
N PRO A 352 -1.40 62.11 -45.28
CA PRO A 352 -1.76 61.11 -46.35
C PRO A 352 -0.74 60.72 -47.52
N LEU A 353 -1.16 59.78 -48.41
CA LEU A 353 -1.02 59.66 -49.92
C LEU A 353 0.23 59.09 -50.71
N SER A 354 -0.02 58.48 -51.91
CA SER A 354 0.97 57.89 -52.89
C SER A 354 0.38 57.41 -54.28
N PRO A 355 1.14 57.41 -55.42
CA PRO A 355 0.77 56.62 -56.66
C PRO A 355 1.87 56.13 -57.69
N ARG A 356 1.66 54.96 -58.35
CA ARG A 356 1.98 54.51 -59.76
C ARG A 356 3.46 54.42 -60.31
N GLY A 357 3.88 53.56 -61.29
CA GLY A 357 3.32 52.38 -62.03
C GLY A 357 4.16 51.91 -63.29
N ALA A 358 3.96 50.67 -63.83
CA ALA A 358 4.41 50.05 -65.14
C ALA A 358 5.91 49.58 -65.37
N GLU A 359 6.35 48.73 -66.36
CA GLU A 359 5.86 47.43 -66.97
C GLU A 359 6.89 46.73 -67.98
N LEU A 360 6.54 45.55 -68.57
CA LEU A 360 7.11 44.76 -69.74
C LEU A 360 8.32 43.75 -69.64
N SER A 361 8.45 42.82 -70.63
CA SER A 361 9.14 41.48 -70.64
C SER A 361 10.36 41.33 -71.63
N LEU A 362 11.21 40.26 -71.74
CA LEU A 362 11.00 38.81 -72.03
C LEU A 362 12.31 37.93 -71.96
N SER A 363 12.21 36.66 -71.47
CA SER A 363 13.00 35.39 -71.69
C SER A 363 14.54 35.31 -71.93
N GLU A 364 15.30 34.66 -71.01
CA GLU A 364 15.89 33.29 -71.17
C GLU A 364 16.44 32.73 -69.82
N SER A 365 17.00 31.50 -69.76
CA SER A 365 17.00 30.61 -68.57
C SER A 365 18.40 30.08 -68.12
N PRO A 366 18.56 29.23 -67.07
CA PRO A 366 18.16 29.46 -65.66
C PRO A 366 19.23 29.01 -64.61
N VAL A 367 19.67 29.87 -63.68
CA VAL A 367 20.38 29.44 -62.43
C VAL A 367 20.04 30.35 -61.25
N SER A 368 19.43 29.79 -60.17
CA SER A 368 18.98 30.47 -58.91
C SER A 368 17.91 31.59 -59.09
N PRO A 369 17.08 32.02 -58.09
CA PRO A 369 17.27 32.06 -56.62
C PRO A 369 16.00 31.81 -55.73
N LEU A 370 16.00 32.32 -54.48
CA LEU A 370 14.92 32.47 -53.46
C LEU A 370 13.99 33.70 -53.73
N PRO A 371 12.93 34.07 -52.94
CA PRO A 371 12.15 33.43 -51.82
C PRO A 371 10.57 33.64 -51.79
N LEU A 372 9.87 33.07 -50.77
CA LEU A 372 8.53 33.45 -50.16
C LEU A 372 7.21 33.27 -50.99
N ARG A 373 6.00 32.87 -50.48
CA ARG A 373 5.47 32.47 -49.13
C ARG A 373 4.09 31.71 -49.18
N ARG A 374 4.01 30.47 -48.63
CA ARG A 374 2.83 29.73 -48.04
C ARG A 374 1.63 29.30 -48.95
N PRO A 375 0.74 28.33 -48.55
CA PRO A 375 0.60 27.61 -47.24
C PRO A 375 0.47 26.05 -47.29
N ILE A 376 0.24 25.44 -46.10
CA ILE A 376 -0.32 24.09 -45.78
C ILE A 376 0.66 22.87 -45.64
N LEU A 377 0.34 22.01 -44.64
CA LEU A 377 0.72 20.60 -44.34
C LEU A 377 2.00 20.28 -43.49
N PRO A 378 2.04 19.11 -42.80
CA PRO A 378 3.00 18.80 -41.72
C PRO A 378 3.91 17.56 -41.93
N ALA A 379 4.75 17.30 -40.92
CA ALA A 379 5.31 16.00 -40.46
C ALA A 379 6.72 15.51 -40.91
N THR A 380 7.64 15.46 -39.91
CA THR A 380 8.70 14.42 -39.67
C THR A 380 9.86 14.20 -40.66
N PRO A 381 11.03 13.61 -40.25
CA PRO A 381 11.73 13.63 -38.94
C PRO A 381 13.31 13.72 -39.00
N GLU A 382 13.96 13.79 -37.82
CA GLU A 382 15.39 13.42 -37.49
C GLU A 382 16.60 14.24 -38.06
N ARG A 383 17.76 14.48 -37.37
CA ARG A 383 18.18 14.38 -35.94
C ARG A 383 19.56 15.08 -35.67
N SER A 384 19.78 15.56 -34.42
CA SER A 384 21.07 15.80 -33.67
C SER A 384 21.82 17.17 -33.65
N GLY A 385 22.26 17.58 -32.43
CA GLY A 385 23.25 18.65 -32.09
C GLY A 385 22.69 19.94 -31.43
N SER A 386 22.54 20.08 -30.08
CA SER A 386 23.49 20.62 -29.06
C SER A 386 23.97 22.09 -29.29
N VAL A 387 24.00 23.03 -28.32
CA VAL A 387 23.82 23.02 -26.83
C VAL A 387 23.60 24.46 -26.27
N ASP A 388 22.91 24.59 -25.11
CA ASP A 388 22.85 25.62 -24.02
C ASP A 388 23.10 27.14 -24.29
N GLY A 389 22.58 28.12 -23.54
CA GLY A 389 21.78 28.21 -22.30
C GLY A 389 21.46 29.71 -22.05
N GLU A 390 21.12 30.29 -20.88
CA GLU A 390 20.83 29.85 -19.49
C GLU A 390 19.88 30.91 -18.84
N GLY A 391 19.60 30.87 -17.52
CA GLY A 391 18.87 31.91 -16.75
C GLY A 391 18.95 31.69 -15.23
N GLU A 392 18.95 32.76 -14.42
CA GLU A 392 19.25 32.71 -12.97
C GLU A 392 18.12 32.14 -12.10
N THR A 393 18.49 31.43 -11.02
CA THR A 393 17.57 30.85 -10.02
C THR A 393 17.94 31.27 -8.59
N LEU A 394 16.95 31.74 -7.82
CA LEU A 394 17.07 32.01 -6.38
C LEU A 394 17.05 30.73 -5.55
N ASP A 395 17.85 30.69 -4.48
CA ASP A 395 18.26 29.44 -3.83
C ASP A 395 17.42 29.09 -2.57
N PHE A 396 16.78 27.91 -2.59
CA PHE A 396 15.90 27.41 -1.52
C PHE A 396 16.63 27.21 -0.17
N PHE A 397 17.96 27.06 -0.20
CA PHE A 397 18.75 26.78 1.00
C PHE A 397 19.09 28.00 1.87
N GLU A 398 18.93 29.23 1.38
CA GLU A 398 19.20 30.43 2.19
C GLU A 398 18.16 30.61 3.32
N MET A 399 16.92 30.15 3.08
CA MET A 399 15.85 30.08 4.09
C MET A 399 16.18 29.14 5.27
N LEU A 400 17.09 28.18 5.10
CA LEU A 400 17.50 27.23 6.14
C LEU A 400 18.64 27.75 7.04
N ALA A 401 19.20 28.92 6.74
CA ALA A 401 20.43 29.40 7.37
C ALA A 401 20.24 30.40 8.53
N ASN A 402 19.07 31.05 8.64
CA ASN A 402 18.91 32.21 9.52
C ASN A 402 17.91 31.97 10.67
N GLU A 403 18.44 31.69 11.86
CA GLU A 403 17.67 31.55 13.10
C GLU A 403 18.54 32.08 14.26
N SER A 404 18.06 33.10 14.99
CA SER A 404 18.79 33.78 16.08
C SER A 404 17.89 33.94 17.32
N THR A 405 18.45 33.78 18.54
CA THR A 405 17.67 33.81 19.79
C THR A 405 18.47 34.19 21.06
N SER A 406 17.81 34.91 21.98
CA SER A 406 18.04 35.06 23.45
C SER A 406 19.20 35.97 23.98
N PRO A 407 19.22 36.44 25.26
CA PRO A 407 18.25 36.37 26.40
C PRO A 407 17.93 37.74 27.15
N THR A 408 17.32 37.71 28.37
CA THR A 408 16.68 38.82 29.17
C THR A 408 17.45 39.17 30.50
N PRO A 409 16.99 39.91 31.58
CA PRO A 409 15.70 40.56 31.99
C PRO A 409 15.77 41.92 32.82
N SER A 410 14.69 42.32 33.54
CA SER A 410 14.52 43.19 34.77
C SER A 410 13.53 44.41 34.74
N ASP A 411 12.84 44.68 35.89
CA ASP A 411 11.59 45.48 36.13
C ASP A 411 11.76 47.02 36.36
N PRO A 412 10.76 47.89 36.78
CA PRO A 412 9.29 47.74 37.07
C PRO A 412 8.31 48.86 36.56
N LEU A 413 7.01 48.72 36.89
CA LEU A 413 5.80 49.62 36.75
C LEU A 413 5.90 51.02 37.45
N PRO A 414 4.97 52.03 37.34
CA PRO A 414 3.47 52.01 37.17
C PRO A 414 2.86 53.20 36.31
N PRO A 415 1.63 53.78 36.53
CA PRO A 415 0.27 53.31 36.16
C PRO A 415 -0.73 54.34 35.50
N ARG A 416 -1.99 53.89 35.23
CA ARG A 416 -3.25 54.65 34.88
C ARG A 416 -3.35 55.15 33.41
N LEU A 417 -4.54 55.35 32.79
CA LEU A 417 -5.91 55.64 33.26
C LEU A 417 -7.01 54.92 32.44
N GLN A 418 -8.24 54.84 32.98
CA GLN A 418 -9.48 54.46 32.26
C GLN A 418 -10.11 55.68 31.56
N THR A 419 -10.89 55.50 30.49
CA THR A 419 -12.28 56.03 30.35
C THR A 419 -12.98 55.57 29.07
N SER A 420 -14.28 55.30 29.17
CA SER A 420 -15.25 55.14 28.07
C SER A 420 -16.05 56.43 27.85
N THR A 421 -16.49 56.73 26.62
CA THR A 421 -17.79 57.34 26.25
C THR A 421 -17.87 57.41 24.71
N ASP A 422 -18.94 56.91 24.05
CA ASP A 422 -20.19 57.64 23.68
C ASP A 422 -19.92 58.85 22.73
N ARG A 423 -20.69 59.19 21.68
CA ARG A 423 -21.89 58.67 20.99
C ARG A 423 -22.24 59.69 19.87
N THR A 424 -23.28 59.40 19.09
CA THR A 424 -24.07 60.28 18.16
C THR A 424 -23.64 60.34 16.69
N SER A 425 -24.47 60.34 15.64
CA SER A 425 -25.85 59.86 15.30
C SER A 425 -26.48 60.82 14.25
N THR A 426 -27.49 60.33 13.50
CA THR A 426 -28.33 61.03 12.45
C THR A 426 -27.80 60.96 11.00
N LEU A 427 -28.60 60.95 9.90
CA LEU A 427 -30.06 60.72 9.74
C LEU A 427 -30.46 60.17 8.32
N ARG A 428 -30.76 58.87 8.22
CA ARG A 428 -31.94 58.24 7.57
C ARG A 428 -32.57 58.85 6.27
N ARG A 429 -32.64 58.04 5.20
CA ARG A 429 -33.84 57.89 4.34
C ARG A 429 -33.93 56.48 3.74
N SER A 430 -35.16 55.96 3.56
CA SER A 430 -35.48 54.60 3.14
C SER A 430 -36.24 54.55 1.82
N THR A 431 -36.06 53.49 1.03
CA THR A 431 -36.99 53.11 -0.04
C THR A 431 -37.21 51.59 -0.08
N ILE A 432 -38.47 51.19 -0.22
CA ILE A 432 -38.97 49.81 -0.43
C ILE A 432 -38.84 49.50 -1.93
N GLY A 433 -38.59 48.30 -2.47
CA GLY A 433 -38.30 46.98 -1.90
C GLY A 433 -38.86 45.87 -2.82
N SER A 434 -38.08 44.85 -3.18
CA SER A 434 -38.59 43.54 -3.70
C SER A 434 -37.48 42.47 -3.87
N ASN A 435 -37.80 41.26 -3.39
CA ASN A 435 -37.44 39.94 -3.92
C ASN A 435 -35.97 39.53 -4.15
N GLY A 436 -35.39 38.90 -3.11
CA GLY A 436 -34.80 37.54 -3.20
C GLY A 436 -33.58 37.29 -4.10
N LEU A 437 -32.37 37.27 -3.52
CA LEU A 437 -31.22 36.58 -4.12
C LEU A 437 -30.19 36.08 -3.06
N ASN A 438 -29.98 34.77 -3.06
CA ASN A 438 -28.77 34.01 -2.68
C ASN A 438 -27.76 34.64 -1.70
N THR A 439 -27.80 34.24 -0.43
CA THR A 439 -26.63 34.33 0.48
C THR A 439 -25.69 33.14 0.27
N LEU A 440 -24.78 33.25 -0.70
CA LEU A 440 -23.58 32.41 -0.78
C LEU A 440 -22.49 33.03 0.09
N THR A 441 -22.12 32.38 1.19
CA THR A 441 -20.90 32.69 1.94
C THR A 441 -19.69 32.14 1.19
N THR A 442 -19.21 32.86 0.18
CA THR A 442 -17.87 32.63 -0.38
C THR A 442 -16.83 33.22 0.56
N GLN A 443 -16.42 32.41 1.54
CA GLN A 443 -15.18 32.63 2.28
C GLN A 443 -14.03 32.28 1.32
N GLU A 444 -13.32 33.28 0.80
CA GLU A 444 -12.22 33.05 -0.13
C GLU A 444 -11.10 32.22 0.55
N PRO A 445 -10.68 31.08 -0.03
CA PRO A 445 -9.52 30.36 0.47
C PRO A 445 -8.26 31.13 0.07
N THR A 446 -7.39 31.39 1.05
CA THR A 446 -6.08 32.03 0.84
C THR A 446 -5.30 31.30 -0.27
N GLN A 447 -5.04 32.01 -1.37
CA GLN A 447 -4.25 31.49 -2.49
C GLN A 447 -2.85 31.09 -2.00
N THR A 448 -2.51 29.82 -2.16
CA THR A 448 -1.16 29.32 -1.92
C THR A 448 -0.37 29.37 -3.24
N PHE A 449 0.93 29.64 -3.12
CA PHE A 449 1.90 29.94 -4.20
C PHE A 449 2.10 28.85 -5.28
N PHE A 450 1.31 27.78 -5.29
CA PHE A 450 1.50 26.58 -6.13
C PHE A 450 0.56 26.46 -7.35
N ASP A 451 -0.19 27.50 -7.71
CA ASP A 451 -1.14 27.47 -8.84
C ASP A 451 -0.45 27.42 -10.24
N PHE A 452 0.88 27.47 -10.29
CA PHE A 452 1.66 27.35 -11.53
C PHE A 452 1.88 25.91 -12.02
N VAL A 453 1.41 24.90 -11.28
CA VAL A 453 1.17 23.57 -11.83
C VAL A 453 -0.32 23.29 -11.75
N GLN A 454 -1.04 23.62 -12.83
CA GLN A 454 -2.40 23.12 -13.05
C GLN A 454 -2.36 21.60 -13.17
N VAL A 455 -2.40 20.92 -12.02
CA VAL A 455 -2.80 19.52 -11.94
C VAL A 455 -4.24 19.50 -12.45
N LYS A 456 -4.40 19.09 -13.72
CA LYS A 456 -5.69 18.98 -14.42
C LYS A 456 -6.75 18.53 -13.43
N SER A 457 -7.71 19.43 -13.12
CA SER A 457 -8.67 19.27 -12.02
C SER A 457 -9.23 17.85 -12.04
N ARG A 458 -8.98 17.06 -10.99
CA ARG A 458 -9.27 15.62 -11.02
C ARG A 458 -10.76 15.43 -11.29
N VAL A 459 -11.10 14.83 -12.43
CA VAL A 459 -12.46 14.42 -12.74
C VAL A 459 -12.91 13.46 -11.63
N PRO A 460 -14.03 13.71 -10.94
CA PRO A 460 -14.48 12.83 -9.87
C PRO A 460 -14.74 11.43 -10.42
N LEU A 461 -14.49 10.41 -9.60
CA LEU A 461 -14.44 8.98 -9.98
C LEU A 461 -15.62 8.52 -10.87
N THR A 462 -16.78 9.09 -10.63
CA THR A 462 -18.07 8.77 -11.24
C THR A 462 -18.37 9.54 -12.54
N GLN A 463 -17.67 10.63 -12.81
CA GLN A 463 -17.73 11.37 -14.08
C GLN A 463 -16.71 10.88 -15.12
N LEU A 464 -15.84 9.92 -14.77
CA LEU A 464 -14.88 9.34 -15.71
C LEU A 464 -15.58 8.76 -16.94
N THR A 465 -15.11 9.10 -18.13
CA THR A 465 -15.56 8.45 -19.36
C THR A 465 -15.15 6.97 -19.34
N ALA A 466 -15.87 6.08 -20.04
CA ALA A 466 -15.44 4.68 -20.17
C ALA A 466 -14.00 4.52 -20.71
N LYS A 467 -13.56 5.45 -21.57
CA LYS A 467 -12.17 5.55 -22.10
C LYS A 467 -11.14 6.08 -21.10
N GLU A 468 -11.56 6.64 -19.96
CA GLU A 468 -10.68 7.14 -18.89
C GLU A 468 -10.69 6.18 -17.68
N ALA A 469 -11.82 5.50 -17.45
CA ALA A 469 -11.99 4.56 -16.34
C ALA A 469 -11.26 3.21 -16.53
N TRP A 470 -11.03 2.75 -17.77
CA TRP A 470 -10.48 1.41 -18.01
C TRP A 470 -9.09 1.19 -17.39
N TRP A 471 -8.22 2.21 -17.37
CA TRP A 471 -6.88 2.08 -16.79
C TRP A 471 -6.92 1.96 -15.26
N PRO A 472 -7.61 2.86 -14.51
CA PRO A 472 -7.85 2.66 -13.08
C PRO A 472 -8.52 1.32 -12.75
N ILE A 473 -9.49 0.86 -13.56
CA ILE A 473 -10.15 -0.44 -13.35
C ILE A 473 -9.15 -1.58 -13.54
N LEU A 474 -8.42 -1.64 -14.65
CA LEU A 474 -7.44 -2.69 -14.92
C LEU A 474 -6.35 -2.75 -13.84
N PHE A 475 -5.94 -1.58 -13.33
CA PHE A 475 -4.97 -1.49 -12.24
C PHE A 475 -5.53 -2.07 -10.93
N VAL A 476 -6.79 -1.82 -10.58
CA VAL A 476 -7.44 -2.44 -9.40
C VAL A 476 -7.74 -3.94 -9.66
N SER A 477 -8.15 -4.36 -10.86
CA SER A 477 -8.31 -5.78 -11.22
C SER A 477 -7.00 -6.57 -11.12
N THR A 478 -5.85 -5.89 -11.21
CA THR A 478 -4.55 -6.52 -10.96
C THR A 478 -4.41 -6.90 -9.49
N LEU A 479 -4.89 -6.08 -8.55
CA LEU A 479 -4.97 -6.43 -7.12
C LEU A 479 -5.89 -7.64 -6.90
N ASP A 480 -7.03 -7.71 -7.60
CA ASP A 480 -7.93 -8.87 -7.55
C ASP A 480 -7.26 -10.16 -8.05
N PHE A 481 -6.52 -10.11 -9.17
CA PHE A 481 -5.71 -11.24 -9.66
C PHE A 481 -4.70 -11.71 -8.61
N LEU A 482 -3.96 -10.77 -8.02
CA LEU A 482 -2.90 -11.04 -7.05
C LEU A 482 -3.46 -11.64 -5.76
N TRP A 483 -4.63 -11.16 -5.31
CA TRP A 483 -5.34 -11.75 -4.19
C TRP A 483 -5.82 -13.17 -4.51
N GLY A 484 -6.37 -13.41 -5.70
CA GLY A 484 -6.77 -14.75 -6.16
C GLY A 484 -5.60 -15.72 -6.24
N PHE A 485 -4.45 -15.25 -6.72
CA PHE A 485 -3.20 -16.01 -6.76
C PHE A 485 -2.68 -16.33 -5.35
N ALA A 486 -2.69 -15.36 -4.43
CA ALA A 486 -2.32 -15.61 -3.04
C ALA A 486 -3.27 -16.61 -2.37
N ASN A 487 -4.59 -16.47 -2.56
CA ASN A 487 -5.58 -17.37 -1.96
C ASN A 487 -5.46 -18.81 -2.49
N GLY A 488 -5.26 -19.00 -3.80
CA GLY A 488 -5.06 -20.33 -4.37
C GLY A 488 -3.76 -21.00 -3.92
N LEU A 489 -2.69 -20.25 -3.61
CA LEU A 489 -1.52 -20.78 -2.90
C LEU A 489 -1.85 -21.14 -1.45
N ILE A 490 -2.49 -20.24 -0.70
CA ILE A 490 -2.79 -20.41 0.74
C ILE A 490 -3.71 -21.59 1.01
N GLY A 491 -4.71 -21.85 0.15
CA GLY A 491 -5.56 -23.04 0.26
C GLY A 491 -4.77 -24.36 0.23
N GLY A 492 -3.68 -24.42 -0.52
CA GLY A 492 -2.73 -25.55 -0.56
C GLY A 492 -1.60 -25.48 0.46
N LEU A 493 -1.64 -24.52 1.40
CA LEU A 493 -0.69 -24.40 2.51
C LEU A 493 -1.38 -24.76 3.85
N SER A 494 -2.64 -24.39 4.04
CA SER A 494 -3.37 -24.53 5.31
C SER A 494 -3.60 -25.99 5.74
N LEU A 495 -3.95 -26.89 4.83
CA LEU A 495 -4.15 -28.32 5.13
C LEU A 495 -2.83 -29.00 5.54
N GLN A 496 -1.74 -28.62 4.89
CA GLN A 496 -0.38 -29.11 5.15
C GLN A 496 0.17 -28.58 6.48
N ILE A 497 -0.16 -27.34 6.87
CA ILE A 497 0.16 -26.81 8.20
C ILE A 497 -0.50 -27.64 9.30
N GLN A 498 -1.76 -28.06 9.11
CA GLN A 498 -2.45 -28.95 10.06
C GLN A 498 -1.74 -30.31 10.19
N MET A 499 -1.41 -30.95 9.05
CA MET A 499 -0.72 -32.25 9.06
C MET A 499 0.69 -32.16 9.66
N LEU A 500 1.44 -31.09 9.37
CA LEU A 500 2.82 -30.91 9.80
C LEU A 500 2.95 -30.54 11.29
N LEU A 501 1.96 -29.83 11.85
CA LEU A 501 1.94 -29.45 13.27
C LEU A 501 1.10 -30.39 14.15
N GLY A 502 0.48 -31.43 13.57
CA GLY A 502 -0.30 -32.42 14.30
C GLY A 502 -1.55 -31.87 15.01
N TYR A 503 -2.09 -30.74 14.54
CA TYR A 503 -3.20 -30.06 15.22
C TYR A 503 -4.55 -30.78 14.99
N PRO A 504 -5.43 -30.83 16.02
CA PRO A 504 -6.76 -31.41 15.88
C PRO A 504 -7.62 -30.59 14.90
N PRO A 505 -8.62 -31.21 14.21
CA PRO A 505 -9.45 -30.51 13.23
C PRO A 505 -10.11 -29.21 13.72
N SER A 506 -10.47 -29.16 15.01
CA SER A 506 -11.02 -27.97 15.66
C SER A 506 -10.10 -26.75 15.60
N HIS A 507 -8.78 -26.93 15.60
CA HIS A 507 -7.82 -25.84 15.50
C HIS A 507 -7.76 -25.24 14.09
N SER A 508 -7.89 -26.06 13.04
CA SER A 508 -8.01 -25.60 11.65
C SER A 508 -9.33 -24.87 11.41
N LEU A 509 -10.43 -25.43 11.92
CA LEU A 509 -11.75 -24.80 11.87
C LEU A 509 -11.74 -23.43 12.57
N ALA A 510 -11.11 -23.33 13.75
CA ALA A 510 -10.97 -22.07 14.47
C ALA A 510 -10.08 -21.03 13.75
N LEU A 511 -9.02 -21.45 13.06
CA LEU A 511 -8.23 -20.55 12.19
C LEU A 511 -9.06 -20.02 11.03
N ASN A 512 -9.85 -20.89 10.39
CA ASN A 512 -10.75 -20.51 9.29
C ASN A 512 -11.86 -19.55 9.77
N ASN A 513 -12.51 -19.87 10.89
CA ASN A 513 -13.48 -18.98 11.52
C ASN A 513 -12.88 -17.62 11.91
N ALA A 514 -11.62 -17.57 12.36
CA ALA A 514 -10.93 -16.31 12.67
C ALA A 514 -10.76 -15.41 11.43
N PHE A 515 -10.46 -15.99 10.27
CA PHE A 515 -10.39 -15.28 8.98
C PHE A 515 -11.73 -14.61 8.66
N TYR A 516 -12.82 -15.37 8.68
CA TYR A 516 -14.16 -14.83 8.42
C TYR A 516 -14.65 -13.84 9.50
N CYS A 517 -14.34 -14.06 10.78
CA CYS A 517 -14.65 -13.08 11.83
C CYS A 517 -13.97 -11.72 11.59
N ALA A 518 -12.72 -11.70 11.10
CA ALA A 518 -12.03 -10.46 10.76
C ALA A 518 -12.72 -9.68 9.62
N TYR A 519 -13.42 -10.37 8.71
CA TYR A 519 -14.24 -9.74 7.66
C TYR A 519 -15.45 -8.97 8.21
N PHE A 520 -15.93 -9.28 9.42
CA PHE A 520 -16.93 -8.46 10.12
C PHE A 520 -16.30 -7.19 10.72
N PHE A 521 -15.14 -7.34 11.38
CA PHE A 521 -14.50 -6.25 12.12
C PHE A 521 -13.74 -5.26 11.23
N GLY A 522 -13.09 -5.71 10.16
CA GLY A 522 -12.27 -4.85 9.28
C GLY A 522 -13.06 -3.70 8.65
N PRO A 523 -14.19 -3.96 7.96
CA PRO A 523 -15.05 -2.91 7.41
C PRO A 523 -15.62 -1.98 8.48
N LEU A 524 -16.02 -2.54 9.63
CA LEU A 524 -16.68 -1.81 10.71
C LEU A 524 -15.75 -0.87 11.47
N LEU A 525 -14.55 -1.35 11.82
CA LEU A 525 -13.58 -0.63 12.65
C LEU A 525 -12.68 0.30 11.82
N VAL A 526 -12.28 -0.11 10.61
CA VAL A 526 -11.26 0.59 9.81
C VAL A 526 -11.79 0.98 8.44
N GLY A 527 -12.24 0.01 7.64
CA GLY A 527 -12.54 0.20 6.21
C GLY A 527 -13.54 1.33 5.94
N TYR A 528 -14.69 1.32 6.63
CA TYR A 528 -15.72 2.36 6.51
C TYR A 528 -15.21 3.75 6.91
N TRP A 529 -14.57 3.86 8.08
CA TRP A 529 -14.15 5.14 8.64
C TRP A 529 -13.05 5.81 7.80
N VAL A 530 -12.04 5.05 7.38
CA VAL A 530 -10.97 5.56 6.50
C VAL A 530 -11.54 5.98 5.14
N LEU A 531 -12.43 5.17 4.55
CA LEU A 531 -13.08 5.47 3.27
C LEU A 531 -13.99 6.69 3.33
N LYS A 532 -14.65 6.91 4.47
CA LYS A 532 -15.54 8.07 4.68
C LYS A 532 -14.76 9.35 4.93
N LEU A 533 -13.76 9.32 5.81
CA LEU A 533 -13.06 10.52 6.29
C LEU A 533 -11.90 10.95 5.38
N VAL A 534 -11.21 10.02 4.73
CA VAL A 534 -9.96 10.29 3.97
C VAL A 534 -10.06 9.85 2.50
N GLY A 535 -10.89 8.85 2.19
CA GLY A 535 -11.19 8.45 0.81
C GLY A 535 -10.42 7.23 0.30
N PHE A 536 -10.73 6.81 -0.93
CA PHE A 536 -10.31 5.53 -1.52
C PHE A 536 -8.81 5.25 -1.42
N LYS A 537 -7.97 6.23 -1.79
CA LYS A 537 -6.52 6.05 -1.79
C LYS A 537 -5.99 5.70 -0.39
N ALA A 538 -6.52 6.34 0.64
CA ALA A 538 -6.14 6.05 2.02
C ALA A 538 -6.63 4.66 2.46
N THR A 539 -7.84 4.24 2.06
CA THR A 539 -8.34 2.89 2.36
C THR A 539 -7.47 1.80 1.74
N PHE A 540 -7.03 1.98 0.48
CA PHE A 540 -6.07 1.08 -0.16
C PHE A 540 -4.73 1.03 0.59
N MET A 541 -4.16 2.18 0.97
CA MET A 541 -2.94 2.23 1.79
C MET A 541 -3.10 1.45 3.11
N THR A 542 -4.18 1.74 3.85
CA THR A 542 -4.43 1.15 5.17
C THR A 542 -4.66 -0.35 5.09
N GLY A 543 -5.45 -0.82 4.12
CA GLY A 543 -5.68 -2.25 3.91
C GLY A 543 -4.41 -3.01 3.54
N LEU A 544 -3.59 -2.48 2.61
CA LEU A 544 -2.31 -3.10 2.22
C LEU A 544 -1.30 -3.11 3.38
N ALA A 545 -1.26 -2.04 4.19
CA ALA A 545 -0.38 -1.97 5.36
C ALA A 545 -0.77 -2.97 6.46
N ILE A 546 -2.07 -3.10 6.75
CA ILE A 546 -2.59 -4.08 7.72
C ILE A 546 -2.32 -5.51 7.20
N TYR A 547 -2.59 -5.77 5.92
CA TYR A 547 -2.32 -7.07 5.30
C TYR A 547 -0.83 -7.44 5.39
N ALA A 548 0.08 -6.53 5.01
CA ALA A 548 1.52 -6.76 5.10
C ALA A 548 1.96 -7.02 6.54
N THR A 549 1.39 -6.30 7.52
CA THR A 549 1.65 -6.53 8.95
C THR A 549 1.24 -7.94 9.38
N GLY A 550 0.08 -8.42 8.94
CA GLY A 550 -0.39 -9.78 9.21
C GLY A 550 0.49 -10.85 8.55
N ALA A 551 0.82 -10.67 7.27
CA ALA A 551 1.68 -11.59 6.51
C ALA A 551 3.10 -11.68 7.10
N LEU A 552 3.66 -10.56 7.59
CA LEU A 552 4.94 -10.56 8.31
C LEU A 552 4.83 -11.19 9.69
N SER A 553 3.70 -11.03 10.39
CA SER A 553 3.44 -11.67 11.69
C SER A 553 3.26 -13.20 11.58
N PHE A 554 2.97 -13.71 10.37
CA PHE A 554 2.91 -15.16 10.11
C PHE A 554 4.30 -15.82 10.22
N TRP A 555 5.37 -15.15 9.79
CA TRP A 555 6.73 -15.70 9.85
C TRP A 555 7.21 -16.05 11.27
N PRO A 556 7.20 -15.15 12.28
CA PRO A 556 7.57 -15.52 13.64
C PRO A 556 6.64 -16.58 14.22
N SER A 557 5.35 -16.56 13.86
CA SER A 557 4.37 -17.58 14.26
C SER A 557 4.74 -18.97 13.72
N SER A 558 5.22 -19.04 12.48
CA SER A 558 5.69 -20.26 11.83
C SER A 558 7.00 -20.78 12.43
N VAL A 559 7.98 -19.90 12.62
CA VAL A 559 9.28 -20.25 13.20
C VAL A 559 9.13 -20.74 14.64
N LEU A 560 8.31 -20.08 15.46
CA LEU A 560 8.05 -20.45 16.86
C LEU A 560 6.97 -21.54 17.02
N ARG A 561 6.42 -22.08 15.91
CA ARG A 561 5.32 -23.07 15.88
C ARG A 561 4.12 -22.70 16.78
N SER A 562 3.80 -21.40 16.87
CA SER A 562 2.87 -20.85 17.85
C SER A 562 1.44 -20.75 17.30
N TYR A 563 0.53 -21.60 17.78
CA TYR A 563 -0.89 -21.57 17.38
C TYR A 563 -1.58 -20.21 17.63
N PRO A 564 -1.43 -19.56 18.81
CA PRO A 564 -1.96 -18.21 19.00
C PRO A 564 -1.36 -17.17 18.04
N GLY A 565 -0.08 -17.33 17.67
CA GLY A 565 0.57 -16.48 16.66
C GLY A 565 -0.08 -16.63 15.29
N PHE A 566 -0.30 -17.88 14.84
CA PHE A 566 -1.02 -18.16 13.58
C PHE A 566 -2.44 -17.61 13.59
N PHE A 567 -3.16 -17.73 14.72
CA PHE A 567 -4.51 -17.19 14.86
C PHE A 567 -4.53 -15.66 14.71
N VAL A 568 -3.66 -14.95 15.43
CA VAL A 568 -3.60 -13.47 15.40
C VAL A 568 -3.11 -12.96 14.04
N SER A 569 -2.08 -13.57 13.46
CA SER A 569 -1.59 -13.18 12.12
C SER A 569 -2.64 -13.39 11.03
N ASN A 570 -3.33 -14.54 11.02
CA ASN A 570 -4.42 -14.82 10.08
C ASN A 570 -5.59 -13.81 10.23
N PHE A 571 -5.97 -13.48 11.46
CA PHE A 571 -6.98 -12.45 11.74
C PHE A 571 -6.56 -11.07 11.20
N ILE A 572 -5.30 -10.66 11.39
CA ILE A 572 -4.79 -9.37 10.88
C ILE A 572 -4.77 -9.36 9.34
N ILE A 573 -4.35 -10.45 8.68
CA ILE A 573 -4.37 -10.60 7.21
C ILE A 573 -5.78 -10.34 6.68
N ALA A 574 -6.78 -11.02 7.26
CA ALA A 574 -8.18 -10.90 6.85
C ALA A 574 -8.81 -9.52 7.17
N LEU A 575 -8.38 -8.86 8.24
CA LEU A 575 -8.76 -7.47 8.54
C LEU A 575 -8.23 -6.52 7.46
N GLY A 576 -7.00 -6.74 6.98
CA GLY A 576 -6.42 -6.01 5.85
C GLY A 576 -7.18 -6.26 4.53
N LEU A 577 -7.45 -7.53 4.20
CA LEU A 577 -8.20 -7.92 3.00
C LEU A 577 -9.58 -7.30 2.96
N SER A 578 -10.37 -7.43 4.02
CA SER A 578 -11.72 -6.88 4.07
C SER A 578 -11.76 -5.35 3.93
N CYS A 579 -10.75 -4.63 4.46
CA CYS A 579 -10.60 -3.19 4.20
C CYS A 579 -10.34 -2.89 2.71
N LEU A 580 -9.50 -3.68 2.04
CA LEU A 580 -9.27 -3.55 0.61
C LEU A 580 -10.53 -3.84 -0.18
N GLU A 581 -11.24 -4.92 0.14
CA GLU A 581 -12.42 -5.37 -0.59
C GLU A 581 -13.58 -4.35 -0.56
N VAL A 582 -13.80 -3.69 0.59
CA VAL A 582 -14.74 -2.56 0.71
C VAL A 582 -14.41 -1.45 -0.27
N SER A 583 -13.13 -1.14 -0.45
CA SER A 583 -12.68 -0.06 -1.35
C SER A 583 -12.57 -0.49 -2.81
N ALA A 584 -12.11 -1.71 -3.11
CA ALA A 584 -11.86 -2.23 -4.44
C ALA A 584 -13.16 -2.47 -5.20
N ASN A 585 -14.06 -3.29 -4.65
CA ASN A 585 -15.35 -3.59 -5.27
C ASN A 585 -16.17 -2.30 -5.48
N LEU A 586 -16.13 -1.39 -4.50
CA LEU A 586 -16.78 -0.09 -4.64
C LEU A 586 -16.14 0.82 -5.70
N PHE A 587 -14.81 0.90 -5.74
CA PHE A 587 -14.10 1.71 -6.71
C PHE A 587 -14.43 1.28 -8.15
N ILE A 588 -14.42 -0.03 -8.43
CA ILE A 588 -14.76 -0.59 -9.75
C ILE A 588 -16.22 -0.31 -10.13
N VAL A 589 -17.15 -0.40 -9.15
CA VAL A 589 -18.57 -0.06 -9.37
C VAL A 589 -18.77 1.41 -9.71
N LEU A 590 -18.01 2.32 -9.07
CA LEU A 590 -18.12 3.77 -9.26
C LEU A 590 -17.28 4.33 -10.42
N ALA A 591 -16.24 3.63 -10.89
CA ALA A 591 -15.31 4.11 -11.92
C ALA A 591 -15.99 4.25 -13.31
N GLY A 592 -16.59 5.41 -13.55
CA GLY A 592 -17.27 5.80 -14.79
C GLY A 592 -18.74 5.32 -14.91
N PRO A 593 -19.32 5.22 -16.13
CA PRO A 593 -20.77 5.17 -16.35
C PRO A 593 -21.51 4.07 -15.55
N GLY A 594 -22.41 4.45 -14.64
CA GLY A 594 -23.13 3.54 -13.74
C GLY A 594 -24.11 2.57 -14.40
N GLN A 595 -24.23 2.58 -15.73
CA GLN A 595 -24.97 1.60 -16.53
C GLN A 595 -24.20 0.27 -16.69
N LEU A 596 -22.86 0.32 -16.59
CA LEU A 596 -21.96 -0.83 -16.80
C LEU A 596 -21.31 -1.32 -15.50
N SER A 597 -21.79 -0.87 -14.33
CA SER A 597 -21.24 -1.20 -13.01
C SER A 597 -21.05 -2.70 -12.77
N GLU A 598 -22.07 -3.51 -13.09
CA GLU A 598 -22.08 -4.96 -12.95
C GLU A 598 -21.08 -5.61 -13.90
N ALA A 599 -21.10 -5.22 -15.18
CA ALA A 599 -20.19 -5.75 -16.20
C ALA A 599 -18.71 -5.49 -15.84
N ARG A 600 -18.41 -4.29 -15.31
CA ARG A 600 -17.07 -3.94 -14.82
C ARG A 600 -16.65 -4.78 -13.63
N LEU A 601 -17.51 -4.88 -12.61
CA LEU A 601 -17.18 -5.62 -11.40
C LEU A 601 -17.04 -7.12 -11.67
N LEU A 602 -17.92 -7.70 -12.49
CA LEU A 602 -17.82 -9.09 -12.96
C LEU A 602 -16.53 -9.36 -13.74
N PHE A 603 -16.14 -8.43 -14.62
CA PHE A 603 -14.90 -8.54 -15.40
C PHE A 603 -13.65 -8.46 -14.50
N ALA A 604 -13.61 -7.53 -13.54
CA ALA A 604 -12.53 -7.42 -12.55
C ALA A 604 -12.44 -8.67 -11.66
N GLN A 605 -13.57 -9.11 -11.09
CA GLN A 605 -13.69 -10.34 -10.30
C GLN A 605 -13.43 -11.62 -11.12
N GLY A 606 -13.42 -11.56 -12.46
CA GLY A 606 -12.92 -12.62 -13.32
C GLY A 606 -11.40 -12.84 -13.18
N PHE A 607 -10.62 -11.78 -12.98
CA PHE A 607 -9.17 -11.87 -12.77
C PHE A 607 -8.80 -12.57 -11.46
N TYR A 608 -9.58 -12.33 -10.39
CA TYR A 608 -9.45 -13.10 -9.14
C TYR A 608 -9.59 -14.62 -9.40
N GLY A 609 -10.58 -15.02 -10.19
CA GLY A 609 -10.78 -16.42 -10.57
C GLY A 609 -9.59 -17.02 -11.32
N ILE A 610 -9.00 -16.28 -12.27
CA ILE A 610 -7.78 -16.69 -12.98
C ILE A 610 -6.63 -16.92 -11.98
N GLY A 611 -6.41 -15.99 -11.04
CA GLY A 611 -5.37 -16.14 -10.01
C GLY A 611 -5.53 -17.43 -9.20
N ASN A 612 -6.75 -17.75 -8.80
CA ASN A 612 -7.11 -18.92 -7.97
C ASN A 612 -6.95 -20.27 -8.72
N ILE A 613 -6.96 -20.26 -10.07
CA ILE A 613 -6.67 -21.42 -10.93
C ILE A 613 -5.17 -21.57 -11.20
N VAL A 614 -4.48 -20.46 -11.48
CA VAL A 614 -3.06 -20.49 -11.87
C VAL A 614 -2.15 -20.90 -10.71
N SER A 615 -2.47 -20.47 -9.49
CA SER A 615 -1.62 -20.69 -8.31
C SER A 615 -1.44 -22.18 -7.91
N PRO A 616 -2.48 -23.01 -7.77
CA PRO A 616 -2.30 -24.43 -7.43
C PRO A 616 -1.58 -25.21 -8.54
N ILE A 617 -1.83 -24.87 -9.81
CA ILE A 617 -1.19 -25.53 -10.95
C ILE A 617 0.33 -25.27 -10.95
N ILE A 618 0.76 -24.04 -10.68
CA ILE A 618 2.19 -23.71 -10.56
C ILE A 618 2.81 -24.41 -9.33
N ALA A 619 2.10 -24.46 -8.20
CA ALA A 619 2.58 -25.16 -6.99
C ALA A 619 2.76 -26.67 -7.22
N LEU A 620 1.85 -27.32 -7.95
CA LEU A 620 1.93 -28.75 -8.26
C LEU A 620 3.04 -29.06 -9.29
N THR A 621 3.09 -28.31 -10.40
CA THR A 621 4.06 -28.53 -11.49
C THR A 621 5.51 -28.25 -11.10
N SER A 622 5.76 -27.51 -10.02
CA SER A 622 7.10 -27.20 -9.52
C SER A 622 7.67 -28.25 -8.53
N GLY A 623 6.97 -29.37 -8.28
CA GLY A 623 7.52 -30.52 -7.54
C GLY A 623 7.90 -30.20 -6.09
N ILE A 624 7.09 -29.38 -5.40
CA ILE A 624 7.38 -28.84 -4.07
C ILE A 624 7.15 -29.91 -2.99
N ASP A 625 8.08 -30.85 -2.84
CA ASP A 625 7.94 -31.94 -1.87
C ASP A 625 8.87 -31.85 -0.64
N GLN A 626 8.38 -32.32 0.51
CA GLN A 626 8.98 -32.51 1.85
C GLN A 626 9.67 -31.33 2.56
N GLY A 627 10.34 -30.39 1.88
CA GLY A 627 10.95 -29.19 2.48
C GLY A 627 9.94 -28.04 2.73
N PHE A 628 8.75 -28.34 3.27
CA PHE A 628 7.57 -27.48 3.07
C PHE A 628 7.50 -26.26 4.00
N LEU A 629 7.66 -26.42 5.33
CA LEU A 629 7.52 -25.30 6.30
C LEU A 629 8.44 -24.11 5.98
N PHE A 630 9.68 -24.41 5.57
CA PHE A 630 10.66 -23.45 5.06
C PHE A 630 10.10 -22.63 3.88
N ARG A 631 9.52 -23.31 2.87
CA ARG A 631 8.94 -22.66 1.69
C ARG A 631 7.66 -21.87 2.00
N VAL A 632 6.88 -22.27 3.01
CA VAL A 632 5.74 -21.47 3.52
C VAL A 632 6.23 -20.11 4.04
N GLN A 633 7.29 -20.10 4.86
CA GLN A 633 7.87 -18.87 5.40
C GLN A 633 8.28 -17.90 4.28
N TRP A 634 9.08 -18.36 3.31
CA TRP A 634 9.49 -17.55 2.15
C TRP A 634 8.31 -17.09 1.28
N CYS A 635 7.27 -17.90 1.13
CA CYS A 635 6.04 -17.51 0.41
C CYS A 635 5.37 -16.31 1.09
N TYR A 636 5.14 -16.37 2.41
CA TYR A 636 4.53 -15.25 3.15
C TYR A 636 5.42 -13.99 3.19
N LEU A 637 6.75 -14.13 3.25
CA LEU A 637 7.66 -12.99 3.13
C LEU A 637 7.62 -12.35 1.74
N ALA A 638 7.61 -13.16 0.68
CA ALA A 638 7.49 -12.67 -0.69
C ALA A 638 6.14 -11.96 -0.90
N VAL A 639 5.04 -12.52 -0.40
CA VAL A 639 3.71 -11.90 -0.41
C VAL A 639 3.70 -10.57 0.35
N ALA A 640 4.33 -10.49 1.53
CA ALA A 640 4.43 -9.25 2.29
C ALA A 640 5.22 -8.16 1.55
N LEU A 641 6.43 -8.47 1.06
CA LEU A 641 7.26 -7.55 0.29
C LEU A 641 6.55 -7.07 -0.98
N PHE A 642 5.84 -7.98 -1.64
CA PHE A 642 5.05 -7.68 -2.82
C PHE A 642 3.85 -6.76 -2.51
N VAL A 643 3.16 -6.94 -1.39
CA VAL A 643 2.09 -6.03 -0.96
C VAL A 643 2.62 -4.65 -0.54
N ILE A 644 3.82 -4.57 0.04
CA ILE A 644 4.50 -3.30 0.32
C ILE A 644 4.86 -2.58 -0.99
N LEU A 645 5.35 -3.31 -1.99
CA LEU A 645 5.58 -2.77 -3.33
C LEU A 645 4.26 -2.28 -3.96
N LEU A 646 3.17 -3.03 -3.83
CA LEU A 646 1.86 -2.62 -4.33
C LEU A 646 1.37 -1.34 -3.63
N ALA A 647 1.54 -1.23 -2.31
CA ALA A 647 1.23 -0.01 -1.56
C ALA A 647 2.07 1.19 -2.04
N LEU A 648 3.36 0.99 -2.33
CA LEU A 648 4.21 2.02 -2.92
C LEU A 648 3.69 2.47 -4.30
N ILE A 649 3.24 1.54 -5.15
CA ILE A 649 2.67 1.90 -6.46
C ILE A 649 1.35 2.67 -6.30
N PHE A 650 0.40 2.18 -5.49
CA PHE A 650 -0.84 2.91 -5.19
C PHE A 650 -0.58 4.30 -4.54
N TYR A 651 0.56 4.50 -3.89
CA TYR A 651 0.95 5.81 -3.35
C TYR A 651 1.32 6.80 -4.48
N TYR A 652 1.99 6.36 -5.55
CA TYR A 652 2.31 7.22 -6.69
C TYR A 652 1.17 7.35 -7.71
N VAL A 653 0.30 6.33 -7.85
CA VAL A 653 -0.85 6.41 -8.76
C VAL A 653 -1.86 7.47 -8.25
N PRO A 654 -2.27 8.44 -9.09
CA PRO A 654 -3.30 9.40 -8.74
C PRO A 654 -4.69 8.76 -8.92
N LEU A 655 -5.23 8.18 -7.85
CA LEU A 655 -6.63 7.73 -7.84
C LEU A 655 -7.58 8.93 -7.81
N SER A 656 -8.68 8.82 -8.56
CA SER A 656 -9.83 9.72 -8.47
C SER A 656 -10.69 9.38 -7.26
N GLU A 657 -11.26 10.39 -6.63
CA GLU A 657 -12.06 10.26 -5.40
C GLU A 657 -13.55 10.53 -5.67
N ALA A 658 -14.41 10.11 -4.74
CA ALA A 658 -15.84 10.42 -4.74
C ALA A 658 -16.26 10.97 -3.37
N GLY A 659 -16.67 12.25 -3.36
CA GLY A 659 -17.26 12.90 -2.19
C GLY A 659 -18.72 12.51 -2.00
N ASP A 660 -19.17 12.51 -0.75
CA ASP A 660 -20.52 12.03 -0.38
C ASP A 660 -21.63 12.91 -0.97
N GLU A 661 -21.40 14.21 -1.11
CA GLU A 661 -22.31 15.17 -1.76
C GLU A 661 -22.51 14.87 -3.25
N HIS A 662 -21.42 14.56 -3.96
CA HIS A 662 -21.46 14.21 -5.37
C HIS A 662 -22.19 12.87 -5.58
N LEU A 663 -21.99 11.91 -4.68
CA LEU A 663 -22.73 10.64 -4.68
C LEU A 663 -24.24 10.86 -4.46
N GLU A 664 -24.64 11.75 -3.54
CA GLU A 664 -26.06 12.11 -3.35
C GLU A 664 -26.64 12.85 -4.57
N SER A 665 -25.89 13.78 -5.19
CA SER A 665 -26.39 14.52 -6.36
C SER A 665 -26.68 13.61 -7.56
N MET A 666 -25.80 12.62 -7.83
CA MET A 666 -26.05 11.63 -8.89
C MET A 666 -27.16 10.65 -8.54
N ALA A 667 -27.37 10.34 -7.25
CA ALA A 667 -28.51 9.53 -6.83
C ALA A 667 -29.83 10.26 -7.09
N LEU A 668 -29.90 11.55 -6.78
CA LEU A 668 -31.06 12.40 -7.06
C LEU A 668 -31.32 12.56 -8.56
N GLU A 669 -30.29 12.83 -9.37
CA GLU A 669 -30.39 12.88 -10.83
C GLU A 669 -30.90 11.56 -11.41
N ARG A 670 -30.42 10.42 -10.90
CA ARG A 670 -30.90 9.09 -11.27
C ARG A 670 -32.38 8.89 -10.93
N PHE A 671 -32.86 9.35 -9.77
CA PHE A 671 -34.28 9.23 -9.40
C PHE A 671 -35.18 10.08 -10.29
N HIS A 672 -34.73 11.31 -10.64
CA HIS A 672 -35.42 12.17 -11.59
C HIS A 672 -35.54 11.50 -12.97
N ASN A 673 -34.42 11.02 -13.53
CA ASN A 673 -34.39 10.32 -14.82
C ASN A 673 -35.19 8.99 -14.83
N ALA A 674 -35.39 8.36 -13.67
CA ALA A 674 -36.20 7.14 -13.53
C ALA A 674 -37.71 7.42 -13.37
N GLY A 675 -38.13 8.68 -13.23
CA GLY A 675 -39.50 9.04 -12.87
C GLY A 675 -39.91 8.43 -11.52
N LEU A 676 -39.08 8.65 -10.49
CA LEU A 676 -39.33 8.26 -9.11
C LEU A 676 -39.47 9.50 -8.24
N ASP A 677 -40.67 9.71 -7.69
CA ASP A 677 -40.96 10.83 -6.79
C ASP A 677 -40.15 10.72 -5.49
N GLN A 678 -39.74 11.87 -4.94
CA GLN A 678 -39.06 11.95 -3.64
C GLN A 678 -40.02 11.53 -2.51
N GLY A 679 -40.02 10.24 -2.18
CA GLY A 679 -40.92 9.63 -1.21
C GLY A 679 -41.65 8.37 -1.70
N ALA A 680 -41.41 7.90 -2.94
CA ALA A 680 -41.98 6.66 -3.46
C ALA A 680 -41.62 5.45 -2.56
N LYS A 681 -42.63 4.75 -2.03
CA LYS A 681 -42.46 3.59 -1.13
C LYS A 681 -42.55 2.26 -1.88
N ALA A 682 -41.73 1.29 -1.50
CA ALA A 682 -41.83 -0.09 -1.95
C ALA A 682 -42.36 -0.95 -0.79
N PHE A 683 -43.51 -1.62 -0.97
CA PHE A 683 -44.17 -2.41 0.08
C PHE A 683 -44.41 -1.64 1.39
N GLY A 684 -44.63 -0.32 1.32
CA GLY A 684 -44.80 0.56 2.48
C GLY A 684 -43.49 1.04 3.15
N VAL A 685 -42.34 0.53 2.72
CA VAL A 685 -41.00 0.83 3.25
C VAL A 685 -40.23 1.75 2.29
N ASP A 686 -39.22 2.46 2.81
CA ASP A 686 -38.24 3.20 1.99
C ASP A 686 -37.44 2.22 1.10
N PRO A 687 -37.47 2.37 -0.25
CA PRO A 687 -36.69 1.53 -1.17
C PRO A 687 -35.19 1.52 -0.84
N ARG A 688 -34.61 2.63 -0.34
CA ARG A 688 -33.17 2.72 -0.04
C ARG A 688 -32.76 1.72 1.04
N GLN A 689 -33.53 1.68 2.13
CA GLN A 689 -33.34 0.74 3.23
C GLN A 689 -33.71 -0.69 2.84
N LEU A 690 -34.82 -0.88 2.11
CA LEU A 690 -35.28 -2.20 1.69
C LEU A 690 -34.26 -2.88 0.78
N VAL A 691 -33.74 -2.18 -0.24
CA VAL A 691 -32.70 -2.72 -1.13
C VAL A 691 -31.41 -3.01 -0.37
N LEU A 692 -30.98 -2.12 0.54
CA LEU A 692 -29.76 -2.33 1.33
C LEU A 692 -29.85 -3.60 2.19
N TRP A 693 -30.81 -3.68 3.10
CA TRP A 693 -30.87 -4.76 4.08
C TRP A 693 -31.24 -6.11 3.45
N SER A 694 -32.07 -6.11 2.41
CA SER A 694 -32.37 -7.34 1.66
C SER A 694 -31.21 -7.81 0.80
N GLY A 695 -30.39 -6.89 0.25
CA GLY A 695 -29.15 -7.22 -0.47
C GLY A 695 -28.07 -7.77 0.46
N VAL A 696 -27.91 -7.17 1.65
CA VAL A 696 -27.06 -7.69 2.74
C VAL A 696 -27.49 -9.11 3.14
N LEU A 697 -28.79 -9.34 3.36
CA LEU A 697 -29.30 -10.69 3.66
C LEU A 697 -29.07 -11.69 2.51
N LEU A 698 -29.19 -11.24 1.25
CA LEU A 698 -28.92 -12.10 0.09
C LEU A 698 -27.44 -12.49 0.00
N VAL A 699 -26.51 -11.55 0.19
CA VAL A 699 -25.07 -11.87 0.25
C VAL A 699 -24.78 -12.82 1.40
N PHE A 700 -25.33 -12.57 2.60
CA PHE A 700 -25.18 -13.47 3.75
C PHE A 700 -25.53 -14.94 3.40
N PHE A 701 -26.55 -15.17 2.57
CA PHE A 701 -26.94 -16.51 2.10
C PHE A 701 -26.02 -17.08 1.00
N PHE A 702 -25.57 -16.28 0.04
CA PHE A 702 -24.68 -16.78 -1.03
C PHE A 702 -23.35 -17.31 -0.50
N GLU A 703 -22.77 -16.68 0.52
CA GLU A 703 -21.54 -17.11 1.19
C GLU A 703 -21.67 -18.49 1.89
N SER A 704 -22.88 -19.08 1.96
CA SER A 704 -23.06 -20.47 2.38
C SER A 704 -22.37 -21.47 1.44
N ILE A 705 -22.16 -21.09 0.17
CA ILE A 705 -21.46 -21.95 -0.78
C ILE A 705 -19.98 -22.11 -0.41
N ASP A 706 -19.29 -21.07 0.05
CA ASP A 706 -17.84 -21.14 0.32
C ASP A 706 -17.55 -22.02 1.54
N ALA A 707 -18.44 -22.03 2.51
CA ALA A 707 -18.46 -22.99 3.61
C ALA A 707 -18.63 -24.45 3.13
N VAL A 708 -19.44 -24.68 2.09
CA VAL A 708 -19.69 -26.00 1.51
C VAL A 708 -18.54 -26.43 0.57
N VAL A 709 -17.94 -25.48 -0.17
CA VAL A 709 -16.73 -25.66 -1.01
C VAL A 709 -15.49 -25.98 -0.18
N TYR A 710 -15.40 -25.55 1.08
CA TYR A 710 -14.34 -26.02 1.98
C TYR A 710 -14.29 -27.56 2.09
N PHE A 711 -15.44 -28.23 1.97
CA PHE A 711 -15.57 -29.69 2.01
C PHE A 711 -15.62 -30.35 0.62
N TRP A 712 -15.46 -29.59 -0.49
CA TRP A 712 -15.44 -30.16 -1.86
C TRP A 712 -14.46 -31.34 -2.05
N PRO A 713 -13.24 -31.35 -1.47
CA PRO A 713 -12.33 -32.49 -1.63
C PRO A 713 -12.94 -33.83 -1.16
N PHE A 714 -13.69 -33.82 -0.06
CA PHE A 714 -14.37 -35.00 0.47
C PHE A 714 -15.56 -35.41 -0.42
N LEU A 715 -16.38 -34.44 -0.84
CA LEU A 715 -17.52 -34.66 -1.73
C LEU A 715 -17.09 -35.23 -3.09
N PHE A 716 -16.01 -34.73 -3.69
CA PHE A 716 -15.46 -35.28 -4.93
C PHE A 716 -14.96 -36.72 -4.74
N GLN A 717 -14.26 -37.01 -3.64
CA GLN A 717 -13.77 -38.35 -3.33
C GLN A 717 -14.90 -39.36 -3.09
N GLU A 718 -16.01 -38.92 -2.48
CA GLU A 718 -17.21 -39.75 -2.25
C GLU A 718 -17.99 -40.04 -3.55
N ILE A 719 -18.03 -39.08 -4.50
CA ILE A 719 -18.72 -39.23 -5.79
C ILE A 719 -17.87 -40.03 -6.80
N ARG A 720 -16.55 -39.86 -6.79
CA ARG A 720 -15.62 -40.54 -7.70
C ARG A 720 -14.31 -40.88 -7.00
N SER A 721 -14.08 -42.17 -6.79
CA SER A 721 -12.80 -42.72 -6.34
C SER A 721 -11.74 -42.66 -7.46
N GLY A 722 -11.23 -41.46 -7.75
CA GLY A 722 -10.09 -41.21 -8.64
C GLY A 722 -8.79 -40.97 -7.84
N PRO A 723 -7.61 -41.07 -8.47
CA PRO A 723 -6.33 -40.99 -7.76
C PRO A 723 -6.01 -39.60 -7.16
N GLU A 724 -6.54 -38.49 -7.70
CA GLU A 724 -6.39 -37.16 -7.09
C GLU A 724 -7.61 -36.25 -7.34
N PRO A 725 -8.24 -35.64 -6.31
CA PRO A 725 -9.38 -34.71 -6.45
C PRO A 725 -8.97 -33.31 -6.94
N PHE A 726 -7.68 -33.07 -7.20
CA PHE A 726 -7.14 -31.77 -7.60
C PHE A 726 -7.73 -31.24 -8.91
N TRP A 727 -7.84 -32.10 -9.93
CA TRP A 727 -8.32 -31.69 -11.25
C TRP A 727 -9.82 -31.38 -11.25
N ASP A 728 -10.63 -32.15 -10.52
CA ASP A 728 -12.07 -31.92 -10.39
C ASP A 728 -12.34 -30.57 -9.69
N LEU A 729 -11.58 -30.24 -8.63
CA LEU A 729 -11.63 -28.92 -7.99
C LEU A 729 -11.18 -27.77 -8.91
N THR A 730 -10.13 -28.00 -9.72
CA THR A 730 -9.61 -27.03 -10.69
C THR A 730 -10.62 -26.75 -11.81
N ILE A 731 -11.35 -27.78 -12.26
CA ILE A 731 -12.46 -27.65 -13.22
C ILE A 731 -13.61 -26.83 -12.60
N GLY A 732 -13.96 -27.07 -11.33
CA GLY A 732 -14.96 -26.26 -10.61
C GLY A 732 -14.59 -24.77 -10.56
N ARG A 733 -13.36 -24.44 -10.17
CA ARG A 733 -12.82 -23.06 -10.17
C ARG A 733 -12.79 -22.43 -11.56
N SER A 734 -12.52 -23.23 -12.59
CA SER A 734 -12.58 -22.82 -14.00
C SER A 734 -14.01 -22.48 -14.45
N GLY A 735 -14.99 -23.29 -14.05
CA GLY A 735 -16.41 -23.03 -14.27
C GLY A 735 -16.86 -21.71 -13.62
N LEU A 736 -16.44 -21.46 -12.37
CA LEU A 736 -16.71 -20.20 -11.66
C LEU A 736 -16.11 -18.99 -12.42
N THR A 737 -14.84 -19.08 -12.80
CA THR A 737 -14.16 -18.00 -13.52
C THR A 737 -14.81 -17.70 -14.87
N PHE A 738 -15.17 -18.75 -15.62
CA PHE A 738 -15.89 -18.61 -16.89
C PHE A 738 -17.29 -18.01 -16.71
N GLY A 739 -18.02 -18.40 -15.65
CA GLY A 739 -19.33 -17.84 -15.31
C GLY A 739 -19.28 -16.32 -15.07
N ARG A 740 -18.23 -15.81 -14.40
CA ARG A 740 -18.02 -14.37 -14.21
C ARG A 740 -17.82 -13.62 -15.52
N PHE A 741 -16.95 -14.11 -16.41
CA PHE A 741 -16.71 -13.47 -17.71
C PHE A 741 -17.93 -13.53 -18.64
N LEU A 742 -18.65 -14.66 -18.67
CA LEU A 742 -19.88 -14.79 -19.44
C LEU A 742 -20.96 -13.83 -18.94
N ALA A 743 -21.16 -13.74 -17.62
CA ALA A 743 -22.09 -12.80 -17.03
C ALA A 743 -21.69 -11.33 -17.30
N ALA A 744 -20.40 -11.00 -17.25
CA ALA A 744 -19.90 -9.66 -17.59
C ALA A 744 -20.29 -9.29 -19.04
N TRP A 745 -20.11 -10.22 -19.98
CA TRP A 745 -20.50 -10.04 -21.38
C TRP A 745 -22.02 -9.90 -21.55
N LEU A 746 -22.82 -10.74 -20.88
CA LEU A 746 -24.29 -10.65 -20.92
C LEU A 746 -24.82 -9.30 -20.36
N CYS A 747 -24.23 -8.80 -19.27
CA CYS A 747 -24.52 -7.46 -18.76
C CYS A 747 -24.08 -6.36 -19.73
N PHE A 748 -22.94 -6.52 -20.42
CA PHE A 748 -22.44 -5.56 -21.42
C PHE A 748 -23.33 -5.50 -22.67
N VAL A 749 -23.83 -6.64 -23.16
CA VAL A 749 -24.85 -6.73 -24.23
C VAL A 749 -26.18 -6.08 -23.81
N GLY A 750 -26.37 -5.84 -22.50
CA GLY A 750 -27.45 -5.04 -21.96
C GLY A 750 -28.66 -5.84 -21.48
N ILE A 751 -28.47 -7.12 -21.13
CA ILE A 751 -29.43 -7.92 -20.37
C ILE A 751 -29.56 -7.31 -18.96
N PRO A 752 -30.79 -7.11 -18.43
CA PRO A 752 -30.96 -6.57 -17.09
C PRO A 752 -30.35 -7.49 -16.01
N PRO A 753 -29.42 -6.98 -15.17
CA PRO A 753 -28.71 -7.80 -14.18
C PRO A 753 -29.63 -8.54 -13.20
N ARG A 754 -30.80 -7.98 -12.86
CA ARG A 754 -31.82 -8.66 -12.04
C ARG A 754 -32.31 -9.99 -12.63
N ILE A 755 -32.41 -10.07 -13.96
CA ILE A 755 -32.89 -11.27 -14.67
C ILE A 755 -31.76 -12.29 -14.72
N LEU A 756 -30.54 -11.82 -15.01
CA LEU A 756 -29.34 -12.66 -15.00
C LEU A 756 -29.12 -13.29 -13.61
N LEU A 757 -29.21 -12.50 -12.54
CA LEU A 757 -29.16 -13.00 -11.16
C LEU A 757 -30.25 -14.04 -10.88
N GLY A 758 -31.50 -13.77 -11.29
CA GLY A 758 -32.60 -14.72 -11.13
C GLY A 758 -32.36 -16.06 -11.84
N ILE A 759 -31.80 -16.04 -13.05
CA ILE A 759 -31.41 -17.25 -13.79
C ILE A 759 -30.26 -17.98 -13.09
N CYS A 760 -29.25 -17.24 -12.61
CA CYS A 760 -28.11 -17.79 -11.89
C CYS A 760 -28.53 -18.48 -10.58
N VAL A 761 -29.29 -17.82 -9.71
CA VAL A 761 -29.76 -18.41 -8.45
C VAL A 761 -30.73 -19.58 -8.67
N LEU A 762 -31.54 -19.54 -9.74
CA LEU A 762 -32.36 -20.70 -10.12
C LEU A 762 -31.49 -21.87 -10.62
N GLY A 763 -30.42 -21.57 -11.35
CA GLY A 763 -29.43 -22.54 -11.81
C GLY A 763 -28.68 -23.21 -10.65
N THR A 764 -28.28 -22.47 -9.61
CA THR A 764 -27.63 -23.05 -8.42
C THR A 764 -28.61 -23.88 -7.60
N PHE A 765 -29.82 -23.38 -7.34
CA PHE A 765 -30.89 -24.10 -6.65
C PHE A 765 -31.21 -25.45 -7.32
N LEU A 766 -31.43 -25.44 -8.64
CA LEU A 766 -31.72 -26.68 -9.38
C LEU A 766 -30.50 -27.61 -9.39
N SER A 767 -29.29 -27.08 -9.58
CA SER A 767 -28.07 -27.91 -9.64
C SER A 767 -27.75 -28.56 -8.29
N SER A 768 -27.94 -27.85 -7.18
CA SER A 768 -27.73 -28.38 -5.81
C SER A 768 -28.80 -29.42 -5.44
N LEU A 769 -30.07 -29.16 -5.76
CA LEU A 769 -31.16 -30.11 -5.53
C LEU A 769 -30.99 -31.40 -6.36
N LEU A 770 -30.60 -31.28 -7.64
CA LEU A 770 -30.30 -32.43 -8.48
C LEU A 770 -29.03 -33.16 -7.99
N ALA A 771 -27.98 -32.45 -7.58
CA ALA A 771 -26.74 -33.06 -7.07
C ALA A 771 -26.97 -33.90 -5.80
N PHE A 772 -27.96 -33.53 -4.98
CA PHE A 772 -28.36 -34.30 -3.80
C PHE A 772 -29.16 -35.58 -4.14
N VAL A 773 -29.97 -35.56 -5.20
CA VAL A 773 -30.89 -36.66 -5.56
C VAL A 773 -30.28 -37.65 -6.56
N VAL A 774 -29.33 -37.22 -7.40
CA VAL A 774 -28.70 -38.05 -8.44
C VAL A 774 -27.74 -39.08 -7.83
N PRO A 775 -27.72 -40.35 -8.32
CA PRO A 775 -26.78 -41.36 -7.83
C PRO A 775 -25.31 -40.94 -7.96
N ARG A 776 -24.45 -41.40 -7.05
CA ARG A 776 -22.99 -41.16 -7.04
C ARG A 776 -22.34 -41.62 -8.36
N ASN A 777 -22.17 -40.70 -9.31
CA ASN A 777 -21.61 -40.93 -10.64
C ASN A 777 -21.12 -39.61 -11.28
N THR A 778 -20.60 -39.68 -12.51
CA THR A 778 -20.08 -38.51 -13.26
C THR A 778 -21.10 -37.38 -13.44
N HIS A 779 -22.42 -37.66 -13.45
CA HIS A 779 -23.44 -36.60 -13.55
C HIS A 779 -23.50 -35.75 -12.28
N ALA A 780 -23.31 -36.33 -11.10
CA ALA A 780 -23.20 -35.57 -9.85
C ALA A 780 -21.98 -34.61 -9.88
N LEU A 781 -20.83 -35.04 -10.43
CA LEU A 781 -19.67 -34.15 -10.63
C LEU A 781 -20.00 -32.96 -11.54
N VAL A 782 -20.67 -33.20 -12.67
CA VAL A 782 -21.09 -32.13 -13.59
C VAL A 782 -22.03 -31.14 -12.88
N LEU A 783 -22.93 -31.62 -12.03
CA LEU A 783 -23.81 -30.76 -11.23
C LEU A 783 -23.03 -29.92 -10.20
N LEU A 784 -22.01 -30.46 -9.53
CA LEU A 784 -21.13 -29.66 -8.64
C LEU A 784 -20.35 -28.56 -9.39
N VAL A 785 -19.92 -28.83 -10.62
CA VAL A 785 -19.29 -27.82 -11.49
C VAL A 785 -20.31 -26.78 -11.96
N LEU A 786 -21.55 -27.18 -12.27
CA LEU A 786 -22.63 -26.26 -12.62
C LEU A 786 -23.04 -25.33 -11.47
N ILE A 787 -23.06 -25.82 -10.22
CA ILE A 787 -23.24 -24.98 -9.02
C ILE A 787 -22.19 -23.86 -9.01
N ASN A 788 -20.90 -24.21 -9.18
CA ASN A 788 -19.79 -23.26 -9.22
C ASN A 788 -19.88 -22.26 -10.38
N PHE A 789 -20.40 -22.68 -11.54
CA PHE A 789 -20.63 -21.80 -12.70
C PHE A 789 -21.80 -20.83 -12.46
N PHE A 790 -22.93 -21.31 -11.96
CA PHE A 790 -24.14 -20.51 -11.81
C PHE A 790 -24.07 -19.51 -10.66
N ILE A 791 -23.37 -19.83 -9.56
CA ILE A 791 -23.19 -18.92 -8.40
C ILE A 791 -22.21 -17.79 -8.70
N ALA A 792 -21.32 -17.99 -9.67
CA ALA A 792 -20.14 -17.16 -9.89
C ALA A 792 -20.39 -15.65 -10.04
N PRO A 793 -21.48 -15.19 -10.69
CA PRO A 793 -21.79 -13.77 -10.82
C PRO A 793 -22.71 -13.23 -9.73
N SER A 794 -23.22 -14.08 -8.83
CA SER A 794 -24.26 -13.71 -7.86
C SER A 794 -23.79 -12.65 -6.86
N TYR A 795 -22.60 -12.80 -6.25
CA TYR A 795 -22.03 -11.77 -5.38
C TYR A 795 -21.75 -10.44 -6.12
N PRO A 796 -21.00 -10.40 -7.25
CA PRO A 796 -20.74 -9.13 -7.95
C PRO A 796 -22.00 -8.42 -8.46
N ILE A 797 -23.00 -9.15 -8.96
CA ILE A 797 -24.26 -8.56 -9.41
C ILE A 797 -25.02 -7.96 -8.22
N THR A 798 -25.19 -8.72 -7.12
CA THR A 798 -25.90 -8.24 -5.93
C THR A 798 -25.21 -7.05 -5.28
N PHE A 799 -23.87 -7.07 -5.20
CA PHE A 799 -23.08 -5.94 -4.72
C PHE A 799 -23.39 -4.68 -5.54
N ALA A 800 -23.13 -4.72 -6.85
CA ALA A 800 -23.34 -3.57 -7.73
C ALA A 800 -24.81 -3.11 -7.82
N MET A 801 -25.78 -4.02 -7.77
CA MET A 801 -27.22 -3.71 -7.72
C MET A 801 -27.62 -3.00 -6.43
N THR A 802 -27.11 -3.45 -5.27
CA THR A 802 -27.46 -2.90 -3.95
C THR A 802 -26.89 -1.49 -3.74
N MET A 803 -25.74 -1.20 -4.37
CA MET A 803 -25.09 0.11 -4.36
C MET A 803 -25.86 1.22 -5.10
N ARG A 804 -26.82 0.87 -5.98
CA ARG A 804 -27.57 1.85 -6.77
C ARG A 804 -28.50 2.70 -5.90
N GLY A 805 -28.50 4.01 -6.14
CA GLY A 805 -29.33 4.98 -5.40
C GLY A 805 -28.90 5.23 -3.94
N GLN A 806 -27.83 4.59 -3.45
CA GLN A 806 -27.41 4.73 -2.05
C GLN A 806 -26.81 6.11 -1.72
N GLY A 807 -26.36 6.87 -2.72
CA GLY A 807 -25.92 8.26 -2.60
C GLY A 807 -24.91 8.47 -1.46
N LYS A 808 -25.17 9.35 -0.49
CA LYS A 808 -24.29 9.55 0.67
C LYS A 808 -24.06 8.30 1.53
N HIS A 809 -24.96 7.30 1.46
CA HIS A 809 -24.83 6.03 2.17
C HIS A 809 -24.06 4.97 1.38
N THR A 810 -23.65 5.25 0.14
CA THR A 810 -22.87 4.35 -0.73
C THR A 810 -21.69 3.72 0.01
N LYS A 811 -20.82 4.51 0.66
CA LYS A 811 -19.66 3.99 1.40
C LYS A 811 -20.04 3.06 2.57
N PHE A 812 -21.19 3.29 3.20
CA PHE A 812 -21.71 2.41 4.26
C PHE A 812 -22.30 1.11 3.68
N ALA A 813 -23.03 1.19 2.56
CA ALA A 813 -23.58 0.03 1.89
C ALA A 813 -22.48 -0.95 1.45
N ALA A 814 -21.38 -0.45 0.89
CA ALA A 814 -20.21 -1.28 0.56
C ALA A 814 -19.60 -1.96 1.78
N ALA A 815 -19.45 -1.24 2.90
CA ALA A 815 -18.97 -1.82 4.15
C ALA A 815 -19.90 -2.93 4.66
N ALA A 816 -21.21 -2.69 4.71
CA ALA A 816 -22.21 -3.65 5.16
C ALA A 816 -22.25 -4.93 4.30
N LEU A 817 -22.05 -4.82 2.98
CA LEU A 817 -22.00 -5.96 2.05
C LEU A 817 -20.71 -6.79 2.15
N VAL A 818 -19.59 -6.19 2.57
CA VAL A 818 -18.34 -6.95 2.85
C VAL A 818 -18.39 -7.58 4.25
N MET A 819 -19.04 -6.93 5.23
CA MET A 819 -19.25 -7.53 6.56
C MET A 819 -20.01 -8.86 6.49
N THR A 820 -20.87 -9.06 5.49
CA THR A 820 -21.62 -10.32 5.34
C THR A 820 -20.78 -11.52 4.90
N ILE A 821 -19.56 -11.32 4.37
CA ILE A 821 -18.60 -12.42 4.12
C ILE A 821 -18.25 -13.16 5.41
N ALA A 822 -18.39 -12.51 6.57
CA ALA A 822 -18.22 -13.16 7.87
C ALA A 822 -19.22 -14.30 8.14
N SER A 823 -20.34 -14.37 7.39
CA SER A 823 -21.27 -15.50 7.45
C SER A 823 -20.62 -16.82 7.04
N GLY A 824 -19.50 -16.80 6.32
CA GLY A 824 -18.68 -17.97 6.05
C GLY A 824 -18.35 -18.77 7.31
N SER A 825 -18.06 -18.10 8.45
CA SER A 825 -17.84 -18.77 9.74
C SER A 825 -19.09 -19.46 10.30
N VAL A 826 -20.26 -18.83 10.12
CA VAL A 826 -21.57 -19.35 10.57
C VAL A 826 -21.92 -20.57 9.75
N TRP A 827 -21.89 -20.46 8.42
CA TRP A 827 -22.20 -21.56 7.51
C TRP A 827 -21.18 -22.70 7.63
N LEU A 828 -19.89 -22.42 7.79
CA LEU A 828 -18.87 -23.45 7.96
C LEU A 828 -19.12 -24.27 9.23
N SER A 829 -19.56 -23.61 10.31
CA SER A 829 -19.89 -24.27 11.57
C SER A 829 -21.22 -25.04 11.50
N VAL A 830 -22.19 -24.59 10.70
CA VAL A 830 -23.42 -25.34 10.40
C VAL A 830 -23.11 -26.59 9.56
N VAL A 831 -22.27 -26.47 8.52
CA VAL A 831 -21.86 -27.58 7.66
C VAL A 831 -21.05 -28.62 8.45
N ASP A 832 -20.10 -28.19 9.28
CA ASP A 832 -19.34 -29.08 10.19
C ASP A 832 -20.28 -29.85 11.13
N GLY A 833 -21.28 -29.17 11.71
CA GLY A 833 -22.32 -29.82 12.52
C GLY A 833 -23.16 -30.86 11.76
N ILE A 834 -23.42 -30.65 10.46
CA ILE A 834 -24.07 -31.64 9.59
C ILE A 834 -23.14 -32.83 9.33
N GLN A 835 -21.86 -32.60 9.02
CA GLN A 835 -20.86 -33.66 8.79
C GLN A 835 -20.66 -34.52 10.04
N LEU A 836 -20.60 -33.92 11.23
CA LEU A 836 -20.55 -34.63 12.52
C LEU A 836 -21.80 -35.49 12.79
N ARG A 837 -22.96 -35.09 12.25
CA ARG A 837 -24.22 -35.84 12.39
C ARG A 837 -24.35 -36.97 11.35
N TYR A 838 -23.79 -36.80 10.16
CA TYR A 838 -23.89 -37.72 9.02
C TYR A 838 -22.51 -38.05 8.42
N PRO A 839 -21.59 -38.68 9.19
CA PRO A 839 -20.20 -38.86 8.79
C PRO A 839 -19.98 -39.81 7.60
N THR A 840 -21.01 -40.52 7.14
CA THR A 840 -20.97 -41.46 6.01
C THR A 840 -21.48 -40.89 4.69
N ASP A 841 -22.17 -39.74 4.72
CA ASP A 841 -22.87 -39.17 3.57
C ASP A 841 -22.67 -37.65 3.53
N SER A 842 -21.53 -37.18 3.02
CA SER A 842 -21.19 -35.75 3.03
C SER A 842 -22.14 -34.88 2.19
N LEU A 843 -22.93 -35.53 1.31
CA LEU A 843 -23.97 -34.95 0.46
C LEU A 843 -25.06 -34.17 1.21
N TRP A 844 -25.29 -34.40 2.51
CA TRP A 844 -26.27 -33.62 3.30
C TRP A 844 -25.97 -32.10 3.31
N SER A 845 -24.72 -31.71 3.05
CA SER A 845 -24.32 -30.30 2.89
C SER A 845 -24.89 -29.65 1.62
N LEU A 846 -25.19 -30.43 0.58
CA LEU A 846 -25.82 -29.95 -0.65
C LEU A 846 -27.31 -29.66 -0.45
N LEU A 847 -27.98 -30.38 0.46
CA LEU A 847 -29.38 -30.10 0.83
C LEU A 847 -29.49 -28.75 1.56
N LEU A 848 -28.52 -28.43 2.45
CA LEU A 848 -28.45 -27.10 3.06
C LEU A 848 -28.33 -26.01 2.00
N LEU A 849 -27.41 -26.17 1.04
CA LEU A 849 -27.21 -25.23 -0.06
C LEU A 849 -28.50 -25.06 -0.90
N ALA A 850 -29.19 -26.16 -1.23
CA ALA A 850 -30.46 -26.11 -1.96
C ALA A 850 -31.56 -25.36 -1.19
N ILE A 851 -31.64 -25.50 0.15
CA ILE A 851 -32.59 -24.74 0.97
C ILE A 851 -32.24 -23.25 0.97
N VAL A 852 -30.97 -22.90 1.14
CA VAL A 852 -30.49 -21.51 1.20
C VAL A 852 -30.62 -20.80 -0.14
N ASP A 853 -30.29 -21.46 -1.26
CA ASP A 853 -30.51 -20.92 -2.61
C ASP A 853 -32.01 -20.80 -2.94
N GLY A 854 -32.84 -21.75 -2.48
CA GLY A 854 -34.29 -21.70 -2.60
C GLY A 854 -34.90 -20.48 -1.88
N ILE A 855 -34.37 -20.10 -0.72
CA ILE A 855 -34.72 -18.85 -0.02
C ILE A 855 -34.20 -17.62 -0.80
N SER A 856 -32.99 -17.72 -1.36
CA SER A 856 -32.35 -16.62 -2.11
C SER A 856 -33.11 -16.23 -3.39
N LEU A 857 -33.87 -17.15 -3.99
CA LEU A 857 -34.79 -16.87 -5.10
C LEU A 857 -35.86 -15.80 -4.78
N LEU A 858 -36.21 -15.59 -3.51
CA LEU A 858 -37.18 -14.58 -3.11
C LEU A 858 -36.73 -13.16 -3.48
N TRP A 859 -35.42 -12.87 -3.51
CA TRP A 859 -34.91 -11.52 -3.73
C TRP A 859 -35.02 -11.05 -5.19
N PRO A 860 -34.56 -11.80 -6.22
CA PRO A 860 -34.82 -11.45 -7.62
C PRO A 860 -36.31 -11.32 -7.95
N VAL A 861 -37.17 -12.14 -7.33
CA VAL A 861 -38.63 -12.07 -7.47
C VAL A 861 -39.19 -10.80 -6.82
N MET A 862 -38.79 -10.47 -5.59
CA MET A 862 -39.19 -9.24 -4.91
C MET A 862 -38.83 -7.99 -5.72
N VAL A 863 -37.56 -7.86 -6.14
CA VAL A 863 -37.08 -6.71 -6.94
C VAL A 863 -37.78 -6.64 -8.29
N SER A 864 -38.11 -7.79 -8.91
CA SER A 864 -38.81 -7.82 -10.19
C SER A 864 -40.30 -7.51 -10.08
N SER A 865 -40.97 -7.90 -8.99
CA SER A 865 -42.42 -7.74 -8.80
C SER A 865 -42.85 -6.27 -8.65
N ASN A 866 -42.05 -5.44 -7.97
CA ASN A 866 -42.40 -4.05 -7.68
C ASN A 866 -41.81 -3.07 -8.73
N ARG A 867 -42.65 -2.23 -9.33
CA ARG A 867 -42.23 -1.22 -10.33
C ARG A 867 -41.22 -0.21 -9.78
N VAL A 868 -41.33 0.17 -8.50
CA VAL A 868 -40.41 1.10 -7.82
C VAL A 868 -39.02 0.46 -7.70
N LEU A 869 -38.94 -0.77 -7.17
CA LEU A 869 -37.67 -1.50 -7.03
C LEU A 869 -37.02 -1.80 -8.38
N ARG A 870 -37.82 -2.18 -9.37
CA ARG A 870 -37.34 -2.39 -10.75
C ARG A 870 -36.67 -1.13 -11.31
N ARG A 871 -37.33 0.04 -11.20
CA ARG A 871 -36.78 1.34 -11.62
C ARG A 871 -35.56 1.77 -10.82
N TRP A 872 -35.53 1.45 -9.52
CA TRP A 872 -34.40 1.77 -8.64
C TRP A 872 -33.13 1.03 -9.07
N VAL A 873 -33.24 -0.28 -9.28
CA VAL A 873 -32.10 -1.18 -9.43
C VAL A 873 -31.65 -1.35 -10.89
N ASP A 874 -32.52 -1.13 -11.88
CA ASP A 874 -32.17 -1.36 -13.30
C ASP A 874 -31.11 -0.38 -13.86
N PRO A 875 -30.24 -0.83 -14.80
CA PRO A 875 -29.26 0.04 -15.44
C PRO A 875 -29.86 1.00 -16.47
N LYS A 876 -31.03 0.66 -17.04
CA LYS A 876 -31.65 1.36 -18.17
C LYS A 876 -32.88 2.15 -17.73
N TRP A 877 -32.71 3.45 -17.48
CA TRP A 877 -33.62 4.44 -18.06
C TRP A 877 -32.84 5.69 -18.48
N SER A 878 -33.39 6.34 -19.48
CA SER A 878 -32.73 6.98 -20.60
C SER A 878 -32.12 8.35 -20.31
N LYS A 879 -31.27 8.81 -21.24
CA LYS A 879 -31.29 10.23 -21.61
C LYS A 879 -32.75 10.63 -21.81
N HIS A 880 -33.24 11.67 -21.14
CA HIS A 880 -34.33 12.42 -21.75
C HIS A 880 -33.81 12.86 -23.11
N SER A 881 -34.57 12.61 -24.18
CA SER A 881 -34.01 12.85 -25.50
C SER A 881 -33.74 14.34 -25.60
N ARG A 882 -32.55 14.75 -26.07
CA ARG A 882 -32.30 16.16 -26.42
C ARG A 882 -33.25 16.67 -27.52
N ASN A 883 -34.01 15.72 -28.11
CA ASN A 883 -35.08 15.95 -29.05
C ASN A 883 -36.41 16.34 -28.38
N GLU A 884 -36.65 16.07 -27.09
CA GLU A 884 -37.87 16.54 -26.39
C GLU A 884 -37.76 18.03 -26.02
N GLU A 885 -36.58 18.51 -25.61
CA GLU A 885 -36.32 19.96 -25.55
C GLU A 885 -36.44 20.59 -26.94
N ALA A 886 -35.91 19.96 -28.00
CA ALA A 886 -36.05 20.47 -29.37
C ALA A 886 -37.49 20.40 -29.92
N PHE A 887 -38.30 19.44 -29.46
CA PHE A 887 -39.71 19.28 -29.85
C PHE A 887 -40.59 20.29 -29.13
N ASN A 888 -40.34 20.54 -27.84
CA ASN A 888 -41.03 21.58 -27.08
C ASN A 888 -40.61 22.99 -27.56
N LEU A 889 -39.33 23.22 -27.88
CA LEU A 889 -38.87 24.45 -28.54
C LEU A 889 -39.45 24.67 -29.95
N HIS A 890 -39.97 23.62 -30.61
CA HIS A 890 -40.71 23.75 -31.86
C HIS A 890 -42.23 23.94 -31.69
N LEU A 891 -42.79 23.60 -30.53
CA LEU A 891 -44.21 23.84 -30.20
C LEU A 891 -44.48 25.27 -29.72
N ASP A 892 -43.55 25.88 -28.97
CA ASP A 892 -43.63 27.30 -28.58
C ASP A 892 -43.38 28.29 -29.75
N ALA A 893 -43.04 27.78 -30.95
CA ALA A 893 -42.71 28.60 -32.12
C ALA A 893 -43.88 28.83 -33.10
N THR A 894 -45.10 28.37 -32.79
CA THR A 894 -46.29 28.61 -33.64
C THR A 894 -47.21 29.69 -33.04
N PRO A 895 -47.39 30.86 -33.71
CA PRO A 895 -48.31 31.88 -33.23
C PRO A 895 -49.77 31.41 -33.38
N ALA A 896 -50.55 31.54 -32.29
CA ALA A 896 -51.96 31.18 -32.29
C ALA A 896 -52.77 32.07 -33.26
N PRO A 897 -53.77 31.53 -33.98
CA PRO A 897 -54.58 32.32 -34.89
C PRO A 897 -55.51 33.27 -34.13
N SER A 898 -55.49 34.54 -34.51
CA SER A 898 -56.40 35.57 -34.00
C SER A 898 -57.85 35.31 -34.43
N MET A 899 -58.74 35.01 -33.48
CA MET A 899 -60.18 34.98 -33.73
C MET A 899 -60.95 35.62 -32.57
N ARG A 900 -61.26 36.91 -32.71
CA ARG A 900 -62.19 37.65 -31.82
C ARG A 900 -62.58 39.01 -32.43
N GLU A 901 -63.59 39.01 -33.30
CA GLU A 901 -64.48 40.16 -33.48
C GLU A 901 -65.89 39.64 -33.77
N MET A 902 -66.81 39.82 -32.82
CA MET A 902 -68.25 39.85 -33.12
C MET A 902 -69.02 40.53 -31.98
N GLY A 903 -69.59 41.70 -32.28
CA GLY A 903 -70.75 42.28 -31.59
C GLY A 903 -70.49 43.24 -30.41
N GLN A 904 -70.75 44.54 -30.63
CA GLN A 904 -71.81 45.30 -29.97
C GLN A 904 -72.07 46.65 -30.72
N PRO A 905 -73.19 47.38 -30.48
CA PRO A 905 -74.08 47.75 -31.60
C PRO A 905 -74.35 49.26 -31.79
N GLU A 906 -75.19 49.55 -32.80
CA GLU A 906 -76.01 50.76 -33.02
C GLU A 906 -75.30 52.13 -33.18
N GLY A 907 -75.58 52.81 -34.30
CA GLY A 907 -75.08 54.15 -34.65
C GLY A 907 -75.09 54.40 -36.15
#